data_AF-A0A2V1CWF2-F1
#
_entry.id   AF-A0A2V1CWF2-F1
#
_cell.length_a   1.000
_cell.length_b   1.000
_cell.length_c   1.000
_cell.angle_alpha   90.00
_cell.angle_beta   90.00
_cell.angle_gamma   90.00
#
_symmetry.space_group_name_H-M   'P 1'
#
loop_
_entity.id
_entity.type
_entity.pdbx_description
1 polymer ?
#
loop_
_entity_poly.entity_id
_entity_poly.type
_entity_poly.pdbx_seq_one_letter_code
_entity_poly.pdbx_strand_id
1 'polypeptide(L)'
;MKLCPTVVGLIAVFSGLGFAAPTWPSAVDELEDVMFLNAGYKSKGFGGHVTPCSLSEFGVGRQTAAEWLRIGFHDMATTNVFFEPHGGIDSSIAWELNNGENLGPGFVSTLQTYSALYNSRLSVSDLIALGVYASVRACGGPVVPIRGGRIDATAAGPMGVPQPQNAQGTFVNQFARMGFNTVDMIQMTACGHAIGGVHSEFFPEIVPAGTAPNGYALFDNTLEFDNNIATRYISGPNTDPLSVGPSVAATRNADTVVFTADRNVTIQAMTNPTTFNTVCSSILQRMIDTVAPTVNLSDPLAPYEVKPSGIQLTLLSGGAQITFSGDIRVRTTTRPASSILSVQIVYKDRTGGVGGTITTTTVSGTATGFDDSFTFYGFSANIPATTSISSFNVIVVGTGGLSTTYANNGAGFPIQDSVIALAPQSCLSGTNLTVVAAVRTGVTSPVSLGVSQKVARTGGVPVPALSNATVTMVKGATIGPYAIYSGSSTIASAAGTKYGVSSGTFADDFKDPASLEATCAPIGTVAPSSTSSSVVSTSRSSTSSRASSTTSSTAVPTPVHKPVVGKYSFQGCYTEGTGVRALADAAFVDYANMTSEMCASNCAAYVYWGIEYYGECYCGNELAASSTQAPLEDCSFICPGNPNEYCGAGNRLELYKLTSAATSSRSSSSVRSTSSASSVRSSSSVSSRSSTAPTSTPTLAIKPVVGNYVRQGCYTEGDGVRALSGAQYVDYVGMTLEICASNCAGTAYFGVEYGGECYCGQTLDATSIPAANQLDCSFICPGDASEYCGAGNRLELYKLGSVSSSSSSRVSSASSVRSSSSTRVSTTSTRSSSSSRSSTAVSSSRSSSSSRLSTSSSRLSTSTIRSTSTSRSSSRSSSSTRLSTSTLRSSSSTRVSTTSSRSSSTVRSSTTNTSKSSSSTRASSSSTRISTSTTKPVSSTSASSTAVPTLRIVPSAGGYNYLGCYTEGDGVRALGAASFPSDTNTVESCVASCVGFKYAGMEYGRECWCADEFGVGSVLVPNADCSMTCAGDQYEYCGAGNRLQVYQKAGTGSASTSSSRSVSTTKPASSTTKAASSTSKPASSSTKTSTSSAAPQGTPAIKPTVGAYSYYGCQTEATGVRALNGGFFFNETAMTLEMCASNCAGFKYWGVEYGAECYCGNEFQAGSVTVPHADCSFLCPGNALEYCGAGNRLSTYVLTV
;
A
#
# COMPACT_ATOMS: atom_id res chain seq x y z
N MET A 1 -15.94 -26.30 42.85
CA MET A 1 -15.96 -26.11 44.33
C MET A 1 -14.52 -26.05 44.84
N LYS A 2 -14.31 -25.45 46.03
CA LYS A 2 -13.02 -25.08 46.66
C LYS A 2 -12.32 -23.87 46.03
N LEU A 3 -11.53 -23.16 46.85
CA LEU A 3 -10.96 -21.82 46.62
C LEU A 3 -9.47 -21.76 46.99
N CYS A 4 -8.74 -20.87 46.31
CA CYS A 4 -7.51 -20.18 46.80
C CYS A 4 -6.25 -21.06 47.09
N PRO A 5 -5.05 -20.44 47.28
CA PRO A 5 -4.78 -19.00 47.45
C PRO A 5 -3.70 -18.36 46.54
N THR A 6 -3.82 -17.03 46.41
CA THR A 6 -2.75 -16.00 46.27
C THR A 6 -1.51 -16.28 45.42
N VAL A 7 -1.36 -15.53 44.32
CA VAL A 7 -0.06 -15.10 43.80
C VAL A 7 0.19 -13.65 44.25
N VAL A 8 1.32 -13.40 44.91
CA VAL A 8 1.79 -12.04 45.22
C VAL A 8 2.59 -11.54 44.02
N GLY A 9 2.33 -10.30 43.59
CA GLY A 9 2.87 -9.77 42.33
C GLY A 9 4.38 -9.61 42.32
N LEU A 10 5.00 -10.03 41.22
CA LEU A 10 6.37 -9.67 40.86
C LEU A 10 6.25 -8.81 39.59
N ILE A 11 6.32 -7.49 39.76
CA ILE A 11 6.21 -6.55 38.65
C ILE A 11 7.48 -6.67 37.80
N ALA A 12 7.36 -7.38 36.68
CA ALA A 12 8.36 -7.37 35.63
C ALA A 12 8.37 -5.98 34.99
N VAL A 13 9.22 -5.09 35.51
CA VAL A 13 9.55 -3.83 34.82
C VAL A 13 10.29 -4.22 33.55
N PHE A 14 9.58 -4.23 32.43
CA PHE A 14 10.20 -4.29 31.11
C PHE A 14 11.01 -3.01 30.92
N SER A 15 12.31 -3.10 31.18
CA SER A 15 13.30 -2.09 30.80
C SER A 15 13.46 -2.10 29.28
N GLY A 16 12.44 -1.62 28.57
CA GLY A 16 12.50 -1.43 27.13
C GLY A 16 13.66 -0.51 26.76
N LEU A 17 14.34 -0.82 25.65
CA LEU A 17 15.34 0.06 25.07
C LEU A 17 14.66 1.40 24.74
N GLY A 18 15.13 2.47 25.39
CA GLY A 18 14.49 3.77 25.34
C GLY A 18 14.70 4.46 23.99
N PHE A 19 13.80 4.21 23.04
CA PHE A 19 13.62 5.08 21.88
C PHE A 19 13.36 6.51 22.36
N ALA A 20 13.90 7.50 21.65
CA ALA A 20 13.63 8.90 21.94
C ALA A 20 12.13 9.18 21.79
N ALA A 21 11.53 9.90 22.74
CA ALA A 21 10.13 10.27 22.63
C ALA A 21 9.93 11.18 21.40
N PRO A 22 8.86 11.00 20.61
CA PRO A 22 8.63 11.79 19.40
C PRO A 22 8.39 13.28 19.74
N THR A 23 8.82 14.17 18.84
CA THR A 23 8.71 15.63 19.00
C THR A 23 7.66 16.19 18.06
N TRP A 24 6.74 17.02 18.56
CA TRP A 24 5.66 17.63 17.78
C TRP A 24 5.92 19.13 17.51
N PRO A 25 5.59 19.67 16.32
CA PRO A 25 5.14 18.95 15.12
C PRO A 25 6.30 18.24 14.42
N SER A 26 5.98 17.18 13.68
CA SER A 26 6.89 16.38 12.87
C SER A 26 6.35 16.18 11.45
N ALA A 27 7.25 15.94 10.48
CA ALA A 27 6.86 15.63 9.10
C ALA A 27 6.00 14.36 9.00
N VAL A 28 6.19 13.39 9.90
CA VAL A 28 5.45 12.11 9.95
C VAL A 28 4.18 12.16 10.80
N ASP A 29 3.74 13.33 11.28
CA ASP A 29 2.56 13.43 12.18
C ASP A 29 1.26 12.94 11.55
N GLU A 30 1.08 13.08 10.24
CA GLU A 30 -0.10 12.59 9.52
C GLU A 30 -0.05 11.06 9.37
N LEU A 31 1.14 10.50 9.05
CA LEU A 31 1.37 9.05 9.01
C LEU A 31 1.14 8.41 10.40
N GLU A 32 1.57 9.08 11.48
CA GLU A 32 1.37 8.62 12.87
C GLU A 32 -0.13 8.60 13.25
N ASP A 33 -0.91 9.60 12.83
CA ASP A 33 -2.37 9.55 13.03
C ASP A 33 -3.00 8.41 12.20
N VAL A 34 -2.52 8.12 10.99
CA VAL A 34 -3.03 7.00 10.16
C VAL A 34 -2.66 5.64 10.73
N MET A 35 -1.46 5.49 11.31
CA MET A 35 -0.99 4.25 11.93
C MET A 35 -1.72 3.90 13.24
N PHE A 36 -2.04 4.91 14.06
CA PHE A 36 -2.51 4.70 15.43
C PHE A 36 -4.00 5.04 15.68
N LEU A 37 -4.70 5.68 14.73
CA LEU A 37 -6.13 6.00 14.84
C LEU A 37 -6.97 5.18 13.85
N ASN A 38 -7.06 3.86 14.06
CA ASN A 38 -7.83 2.95 13.20
C ASN A 38 -9.34 3.03 13.45
N ALA A 39 -9.77 3.26 14.70
CA ALA A 39 -11.19 3.34 15.07
C ALA A 39 -11.46 4.43 16.12
N GLY A 40 -12.71 4.90 16.17
CA GLY A 40 -13.17 5.92 17.13
C GLY A 40 -12.91 7.37 16.69
N TYR A 41 -12.80 8.26 17.67
CA TYR A 41 -12.75 9.72 17.45
C TYR A 41 -11.50 10.14 16.64
N LYS A 42 -11.72 10.89 15.55
CA LYS A 42 -10.68 11.27 14.58
C LYS A 42 -9.94 10.07 13.94
N SER A 43 -10.62 8.92 13.83
CA SER A 43 -10.11 7.79 13.06
C SER A 43 -9.77 8.18 11.62
N LYS A 44 -8.72 7.55 11.09
CA LYS A 44 -8.30 7.59 9.68
C LYS A 44 -8.74 6.33 8.91
N GLY A 45 -9.35 5.35 9.59
CA GLY A 45 -9.95 4.14 9.01
C GLY A 45 -8.98 3.07 8.48
N PHE A 46 -7.69 3.37 8.34
CA PHE A 46 -6.74 2.58 7.55
C PHE A 46 -6.68 1.10 7.90
N GLY A 47 -6.50 0.75 9.17
CA GLY A 47 -6.49 -0.65 9.61
C GLY A 47 -7.83 -1.39 9.43
N GLY A 48 -8.93 -0.68 9.24
CA GLY A 48 -10.26 -1.27 9.00
C GLY A 48 -10.32 -2.09 7.72
N HIS A 49 -9.67 -1.63 6.64
CA HIS A 49 -9.63 -2.31 5.34
C HIS A 49 -8.99 -3.71 5.37
N VAL A 50 -8.27 -4.04 6.45
CA VAL A 50 -7.59 -5.34 6.67
C VAL A 50 -8.04 -6.05 7.95
N THR A 51 -9.07 -5.54 8.65
CA THR A 51 -9.54 -6.07 9.94
C THR A 51 -11.02 -6.51 9.85
N PRO A 52 -11.37 -7.77 10.17
CA PRO A 52 -10.49 -8.88 10.56
C PRO A 52 -9.59 -9.34 9.41
N CYS A 53 -8.54 -10.12 9.71
CA CYS A 53 -7.61 -10.64 8.71
C CYS A 53 -8.28 -11.44 7.55
N SER A 54 -9.44 -12.03 7.82
CA SER A 54 -10.29 -12.74 6.85
C SER A 54 -11.13 -11.82 5.95
N LEU A 55 -10.99 -10.50 6.09
CA LEU A 55 -11.73 -9.50 5.31
C LEU A 55 -11.33 -9.53 3.83
N SER A 56 -12.37 -9.41 3.00
CA SER A 56 -12.24 -9.11 1.59
C SER A 56 -13.30 -8.09 1.18
N GLU A 57 -12.88 -6.84 1.05
CA GLU A 57 -13.75 -5.73 0.64
C GLU A 57 -14.25 -5.86 -0.81
N PHE A 58 -13.61 -6.73 -1.60
CA PHE A 58 -13.79 -6.86 -3.04
C PHE A 58 -14.32 -8.24 -3.47
N GLY A 59 -15.03 -8.94 -2.57
CA GLY A 59 -15.74 -10.18 -2.86
C GLY A 59 -15.06 -11.48 -2.39
N VAL A 60 -15.78 -12.60 -2.49
CA VAL A 60 -15.33 -13.90 -1.98
C VAL A 60 -14.09 -14.42 -2.72
N GLY A 61 -13.16 -15.06 -2.00
CA GLY A 61 -11.93 -15.62 -2.58
C GLY A 61 -10.77 -14.63 -2.73
N ARG A 62 -10.89 -13.41 -2.20
CA ARG A 62 -9.77 -12.46 -2.00
C ARG A 62 -9.50 -12.29 -0.50
N GLN A 63 -8.42 -11.58 -0.15
CA GLN A 63 -8.04 -11.27 1.23
C GLN A 63 -7.24 -9.96 1.24
N THR A 64 -7.81 -8.86 1.74
CA THR A 64 -7.22 -7.52 1.57
C THR A 64 -5.82 -7.42 2.19
N ALA A 65 -5.60 -8.04 3.35
CA ALA A 65 -4.31 -8.07 4.04
C ALA A 65 -3.20 -8.75 3.20
N ALA A 66 -3.52 -9.84 2.48
CA ALA A 66 -2.55 -10.50 1.62
C ALA A 66 -2.21 -9.66 0.38
N GLU A 67 -3.18 -8.91 -0.16
CA GLU A 67 -2.97 -8.00 -1.29
C GLU A 67 -2.12 -6.78 -0.89
N TRP A 68 -2.34 -6.24 0.32
CA TRP A 68 -1.58 -5.14 0.91
C TRP A 68 -0.14 -5.55 1.28
N LEU A 69 0.07 -6.79 1.73
CA LEU A 69 1.42 -7.35 1.91
C LEU A 69 2.11 -7.57 0.54
N ARG A 70 1.39 -8.09 -0.45
CA ARG A 70 1.90 -8.34 -1.81
C ARG A 70 2.31 -7.07 -2.53
N ILE A 71 1.54 -5.98 -2.45
CA ILE A 71 1.94 -4.72 -3.10
C ILE A 71 3.23 -4.15 -2.50
N GLY A 72 3.46 -4.29 -1.20
CA GLY A 72 4.71 -3.88 -0.56
C GLY A 72 5.93 -4.64 -1.07
N PHE A 73 5.80 -5.95 -1.32
CA PHE A 73 6.87 -6.71 -1.98
C PHE A 73 7.05 -6.30 -3.45
N HIS A 74 5.97 -6.21 -4.23
CA HIS A 74 6.03 -5.93 -5.66
C HIS A 74 6.60 -4.54 -5.99
N ASP A 75 6.24 -3.51 -5.22
CA ASP A 75 6.76 -2.13 -5.36
C ASP A 75 8.28 -2.10 -5.08
N MET A 76 8.70 -2.68 -3.95
CA MET A 76 10.13 -2.86 -3.62
C MET A 76 10.88 -3.64 -4.70
N ALA A 77 10.25 -4.68 -5.28
CA ALA A 77 10.99 -5.71 -5.99
C ALA A 77 11.70 -5.24 -7.28
N THR A 78 11.35 -4.08 -7.82
CA THR A 78 12.06 -3.46 -8.96
C THR A 78 13.47 -2.94 -8.59
N THR A 79 13.76 -2.77 -7.30
CA THR A 79 15.02 -2.21 -6.75
C THR A 79 16.28 -2.83 -7.36
N ASN A 80 17.29 -1.97 -7.56
CA ASN A 80 18.65 -2.36 -7.89
C ASN A 80 19.70 -1.63 -7.03
N VAL A 81 20.25 -2.32 -6.02
CA VAL A 81 21.26 -1.74 -5.10
C VAL A 81 22.65 -1.58 -5.73
N PHE A 82 22.87 -2.13 -6.93
CA PHE A 82 24.16 -2.04 -7.63
C PHE A 82 24.26 -0.85 -8.59
N PHE A 83 23.12 -0.21 -8.94
CA PHE A 83 23.07 0.89 -9.91
C PHE A 83 21.99 1.92 -9.53
N GLU A 84 22.41 3.15 -9.22
CA GLU A 84 21.46 4.24 -8.94
C GLU A 84 20.76 4.77 -10.22
N PRO A 85 19.50 5.27 -10.12
CA PRO A 85 18.52 5.02 -9.06
C PRO A 85 17.07 4.87 -9.58
N HIS A 86 16.54 3.66 -9.63
CA HIS A 86 15.10 3.40 -9.85
C HIS A 86 14.63 2.19 -9.03
N GLY A 87 13.54 2.35 -8.25
CA GLY A 87 12.93 1.31 -7.43
C GLY A 87 13.15 1.47 -5.91
N GLY A 88 12.31 0.79 -5.14
CA GLY A 88 12.20 0.82 -3.68
C GLY A 88 10.72 0.80 -3.28
N ILE A 89 10.39 1.07 -2.00
CA ILE A 89 9.03 1.54 -1.71
C ILE A 89 8.94 3.01 -2.13
N ASP A 90 8.61 3.22 -3.41
CA ASP A 90 8.45 4.53 -4.05
C ASP A 90 7.11 4.67 -4.81
N SER A 91 6.20 3.70 -4.70
CA SER A 91 4.91 3.64 -5.41
C SER A 91 5.00 3.59 -6.95
N SER A 92 6.18 3.31 -7.51
CA SER A 92 6.39 3.11 -8.96
C SER A 92 5.47 2.02 -9.54
N ILE A 93 5.02 1.05 -8.73
CA ILE A 93 4.06 0.03 -9.15
C ILE A 93 2.76 0.62 -9.72
N ALA A 94 2.38 1.86 -9.36
CA ALA A 94 1.20 2.54 -9.91
C ALA A 94 1.25 2.77 -11.44
N TRP A 95 2.43 2.67 -12.06
CA TRP A 95 2.63 2.70 -13.51
C TRP A 95 2.87 1.31 -14.14
N GLU A 96 3.04 0.27 -13.33
CA GLU A 96 3.54 -1.05 -13.76
C GLU A 96 2.45 -2.13 -13.84
N LEU A 97 1.21 -1.78 -13.56
CA LEU A 97 0.06 -2.69 -13.44
C LEU A 97 -0.24 -3.51 -14.72
N ASN A 98 0.36 -3.14 -15.85
CA ASN A 98 0.18 -3.77 -17.16
C ASN A 98 1.48 -4.38 -17.73
N ASN A 99 2.55 -4.51 -16.93
CA ASN A 99 3.85 -5.01 -17.39
C ASN A 99 3.91 -6.56 -17.54
N GLY A 100 2.94 -7.28 -16.97
CA GLY A 100 2.86 -8.74 -16.96
C GLY A 100 3.42 -9.41 -15.69
N GLU A 101 4.16 -8.68 -14.86
CA GLU A 101 4.65 -9.16 -13.55
C GLU A 101 3.61 -8.92 -12.44
N ASN A 102 2.80 -7.86 -12.58
CA ASN A 102 1.84 -7.38 -11.58
C ASN A 102 0.40 -7.89 -11.80
N LEU A 103 0.23 -9.21 -12.01
CA LEU A 103 -1.10 -9.81 -12.29
C LEU A 103 -2.05 -9.86 -11.08
N GLY A 104 -3.29 -9.42 -11.30
CA GLY A 104 -4.43 -9.54 -10.38
C GLY A 104 -5.06 -8.19 -9.98
N PRO A 105 -6.37 -8.12 -9.67
CA PRO A 105 -7.08 -6.86 -9.40
C PRO A 105 -6.64 -6.16 -8.10
N GLY A 106 -5.99 -6.89 -7.17
CA GLY A 106 -5.60 -6.39 -5.85
C GLY A 106 -4.71 -5.14 -5.88
N PHE A 107 -3.83 -5.01 -6.87
CA PHE A 107 -2.96 -3.83 -6.98
C PHE A 107 -3.75 -2.55 -7.28
N VAL A 108 -4.69 -2.62 -8.24
CA VAL A 108 -5.55 -1.47 -8.62
C VAL A 108 -6.38 -1.03 -7.43
N SER A 109 -7.08 -1.96 -6.77
CA SER A 109 -7.97 -1.63 -5.65
C SER A 109 -7.19 -1.14 -4.43
N THR A 110 -6.02 -1.71 -4.14
CA THR A 110 -5.17 -1.26 -3.02
C THR A 110 -4.65 0.16 -3.23
N LEU A 111 -4.17 0.48 -4.43
CA LEU A 111 -3.75 1.84 -4.79
C LEU A 111 -4.92 2.83 -4.75
N GLN A 112 -6.13 2.42 -5.14
CA GLN A 112 -7.34 3.22 -5.00
C GLN A 112 -7.66 3.52 -3.53
N THR A 113 -7.61 2.53 -2.62
CA THR A 113 -7.81 2.74 -1.18
C THR A 113 -6.74 3.68 -0.60
N TYR A 114 -5.46 3.49 -0.92
CA TYR A 114 -4.38 4.40 -0.48
C TYR A 114 -4.56 5.82 -1.04
N SER A 115 -5.09 5.97 -2.26
CA SER A 115 -5.33 7.28 -2.89
C SER A 115 -6.32 8.16 -2.10
N ALA A 116 -7.17 7.58 -1.25
CA ALA A 116 -8.08 8.33 -0.38
C ALA A 116 -7.32 9.16 0.65
N LEU A 117 -6.30 8.58 1.30
CA LEU A 117 -5.52 9.23 2.35
C LEU A 117 -4.34 10.07 1.83
N TYR A 118 -3.79 9.72 0.66
CA TYR A 118 -2.70 10.45 -0.02
C TYR A 118 -2.87 11.97 0.04
N ASN A 119 -1.84 12.73 0.46
CA ASN A 119 -1.89 14.19 0.55
C ASN A 119 -0.47 14.81 0.65
N SER A 120 -0.37 16.14 0.74
CA SER A 120 0.91 16.87 0.77
C SER A 120 1.79 16.64 2.01
N ARG A 121 1.35 15.82 2.98
CA ARG A 121 2.11 15.35 4.14
C ARG A 121 2.12 13.81 4.29
N LEU A 122 1.62 13.08 3.30
CA LEU A 122 1.51 11.62 3.33
C LEU A 122 1.56 11.06 1.91
N SER A 123 2.69 10.44 1.57
CA SER A 123 2.94 9.80 0.28
C SER A 123 2.20 8.46 0.14
N VAL A 124 1.96 7.99 -1.09
CA VAL A 124 1.43 6.64 -1.31
C VAL A 124 2.47 5.58 -0.93
N SER A 125 3.75 5.89 -1.10
CA SER A 125 4.88 5.07 -0.68
C SER A 125 4.88 4.78 0.84
N ASP A 126 4.64 5.79 1.68
CA ASP A 126 4.49 5.57 3.13
C ASP A 126 3.19 4.80 3.48
N LEU A 127 2.14 4.91 2.66
CA LEU A 127 0.92 4.10 2.80
C LEU A 127 1.12 2.63 2.38
N ILE A 128 1.94 2.34 1.36
CA ILE A 128 2.36 0.99 0.98
C ILE A 128 3.14 0.35 2.14
N ALA A 129 4.12 1.06 2.69
CA ALA A 129 4.88 0.61 3.86
C ALA A 129 3.99 0.36 5.09
N LEU A 130 3.07 1.28 5.39
CA LEU A 130 2.11 1.13 6.49
C LEU A 130 1.12 -0.02 6.23
N GLY A 131 0.75 -0.28 4.97
CA GLY A 131 -0.12 -1.38 4.58
C GLY A 131 0.47 -2.76 4.91
N VAL A 132 1.78 -2.93 4.77
CA VAL A 132 2.51 -4.13 5.23
C VAL A 132 2.36 -4.31 6.74
N TYR A 133 2.63 -3.27 7.55
CA TYR A 133 2.42 -3.33 9.01
C TYR A 133 0.97 -3.66 9.39
N ALA A 134 0.00 -2.97 8.76
CA ALA A 134 -1.41 -3.14 9.07
C ALA A 134 -1.88 -4.57 8.77
N SER A 135 -1.45 -5.13 7.63
CA SER A 135 -1.76 -6.51 7.23
C SER A 135 -1.20 -7.53 8.21
N VAL A 136 0.08 -7.40 8.56
CA VAL A 136 0.74 -8.31 9.50
C VAL A 136 0.10 -8.24 10.89
N ARG A 137 -0.22 -7.03 11.40
CA ARG A 137 -0.86 -6.86 12.72
C ARG A 137 -2.31 -7.30 12.77
N ALA A 138 -3.11 -6.99 11.75
CA ALA A 138 -4.52 -7.41 11.69
C ALA A 138 -4.66 -8.94 11.63
N CYS A 139 -3.67 -9.62 11.07
CA CYS A 139 -3.51 -11.07 11.03
C CYS A 139 -2.74 -11.66 12.23
N GLY A 140 -2.60 -10.93 13.33
CA GLY A 140 -2.02 -11.43 14.57
C GLY A 140 -0.48 -11.56 14.59
N GLY A 141 0.18 -11.29 13.48
CA GLY A 141 1.65 -11.32 13.32
C GLY A 141 2.39 -10.20 14.05
N PRO A 142 3.73 -10.13 13.93
CA PRO A 142 4.56 -9.25 14.74
C PRO A 142 4.40 -7.77 14.37
N VAL A 143 4.87 -6.88 15.27
CA VAL A 143 5.06 -5.46 14.91
C VAL A 143 6.22 -5.36 13.90
N VAL A 144 5.91 -4.88 12.71
CA VAL A 144 6.88 -4.38 11.72
C VAL A 144 7.10 -2.89 12.00
N PRO A 145 8.29 -2.43 12.43
CA PRO A 145 8.51 -1.01 12.73
C PRO A 145 8.41 -0.14 11.46
N ILE A 146 7.48 0.81 11.45
CA ILE A 146 7.30 1.77 10.34
C ILE A 146 8.21 2.98 10.54
N ARG A 147 8.96 3.36 9.50
CA ARG A 147 9.49 4.72 9.32
C ARG A 147 8.60 5.50 8.35
N GLY A 148 8.70 6.82 8.32
CA GLY A 148 8.08 7.67 7.29
C GLY A 148 9.10 8.52 6.53
N GLY A 149 8.64 9.21 5.48
CA GLY A 149 9.45 10.09 4.64
C GLY A 149 9.73 9.57 3.23
N ARG A 150 9.04 8.51 2.77
CA ARG A 150 9.20 7.99 1.40
C ARG A 150 8.66 8.98 0.37
N ILE A 151 9.33 9.04 -0.78
CA ILE A 151 9.02 9.96 -1.87
C ILE A 151 8.36 9.16 -3.01
N ASP A 152 7.16 9.57 -3.42
CA ASP A 152 6.48 8.93 -4.55
C ASP A 152 7.24 9.18 -5.87
N ALA A 153 7.44 8.11 -6.61
CA ALA A 153 7.89 8.10 -7.99
C ALA A 153 6.96 8.90 -8.91
N THR A 154 7.42 9.12 -10.13
CA THR A 154 6.66 9.85 -11.17
C THR A 154 6.52 9.08 -12.49
N ALA A 155 7.07 7.88 -12.54
CA ALA A 155 7.05 6.93 -13.64
C ALA A 155 7.28 5.50 -13.08
N ALA A 156 7.16 4.48 -13.95
CA ALA A 156 7.51 3.10 -13.62
C ALA A 156 9.02 2.93 -13.36
N GLY A 157 9.36 1.95 -12.52
CA GLY A 157 10.70 1.39 -12.40
C GLY A 157 11.02 0.36 -13.49
N PRO A 158 12.17 -0.32 -13.41
CA PRO A 158 12.53 -1.43 -14.29
C PRO A 158 11.76 -2.70 -13.93
N MET A 159 11.39 -3.52 -14.92
CA MET A 159 10.87 -4.86 -14.64
C MET A 159 11.91 -5.75 -13.94
N GLY A 160 11.44 -6.70 -13.14
CA GLY A 160 12.31 -7.67 -12.50
C GLY A 160 11.72 -8.38 -11.28
N VAL A 161 10.40 -8.30 -11.04
CA VAL A 161 9.74 -8.96 -9.90
C VAL A 161 9.83 -10.49 -10.05
N PRO A 162 10.27 -11.23 -9.01
CA PRO A 162 10.36 -12.69 -9.08
C PRO A 162 9.06 -13.38 -9.50
N GLN A 163 9.18 -14.36 -10.41
CA GLN A 163 8.06 -15.07 -11.03
C GLN A 163 8.03 -16.54 -10.62
N PRO A 164 6.86 -17.19 -10.50
CA PRO A 164 6.77 -18.53 -9.92
C PRO A 164 7.48 -19.63 -10.73
N GLN A 165 7.72 -19.41 -12.02
CA GLN A 165 8.51 -20.27 -12.91
C GLN A 165 10.03 -19.99 -12.90
N ASN A 166 10.55 -19.14 -12.01
CA ASN A 166 11.99 -18.82 -11.97
C ASN A 166 12.82 -19.98 -11.37
N ALA A 167 14.06 -20.11 -11.82
CA ALA A 167 15.00 -21.10 -11.28
C ALA A 167 15.64 -20.56 -9.98
N GLN A 168 16.20 -21.45 -9.16
CA GLN A 168 16.80 -21.10 -7.87
C GLN A 168 17.86 -19.98 -7.97
N GLY A 169 18.78 -20.07 -8.95
CA GLY A 169 19.76 -19.02 -9.20
C GLY A 169 19.15 -17.70 -9.70
N THR A 170 18.03 -17.75 -10.42
CA THR A 170 17.28 -16.55 -10.83
C THR A 170 16.69 -15.82 -9.62
N PHE A 171 16.06 -16.56 -8.69
CA PHE A 171 15.59 -16.00 -7.42
C PHE A 171 16.74 -15.41 -6.61
N VAL A 172 17.85 -16.14 -6.42
CA VAL A 172 19.03 -15.63 -5.69
C VAL A 172 19.58 -14.35 -6.32
N ASN A 173 19.69 -14.28 -7.65
CA ASN A 173 20.16 -13.07 -8.35
C ASN A 173 19.17 -11.89 -8.26
N GLN A 174 17.86 -12.14 -8.31
CA GLN A 174 16.83 -11.11 -8.10
C GLN A 174 16.88 -10.57 -6.66
N PHE A 175 16.98 -11.44 -5.65
CA PHE A 175 17.10 -10.99 -4.26
C PHE A 175 18.42 -10.27 -3.99
N ALA A 176 19.55 -10.72 -4.56
CA ALA A 176 20.82 -10.01 -4.48
C ALA A 176 20.74 -8.60 -5.10
N ARG A 177 20.05 -8.45 -6.26
CA ARG A 177 19.76 -7.15 -6.89
C ARG A 177 18.96 -6.23 -5.97
N MET A 178 18.02 -6.77 -5.20
CA MET A 178 17.22 -6.05 -4.21
C MET A 178 17.98 -5.76 -2.88
N GLY A 179 19.21 -6.25 -2.71
CA GLY A 179 20.00 -6.07 -1.47
C GLY A 179 19.79 -7.16 -0.40
N PHE A 180 19.23 -8.30 -0.79
CA PHE A 180 18.89 -9.41 0.10
C PHE A 180 19.65 -10.69 -0.27
N ASN A 181 20.19 -11.40 0.73
CA ASN A 181 20.92 -12.66 0.51
C ASN A 181 19.99 -13.89 0.47
N THR A 182 20.54 -15.10 0.24
CA THR A 182 19.77 -16.35 0.16
C THR A 182 18.97 -16.68 1.43
N VAL A 183 19.46 -16.31 2.62
CA VAL A 183 18.72 -16.48 3.88
C VAL A 183 17.58 -15.46 3.95
N ASP A 184 17.86 -14.20 3.62
CA ASP A 184 16.84 -13.14 3.55
C ASP A 184 15.70 -13.49 2.57
N MET A 185 16.03 -14.08 1.42
CA MET A 185 15.08 -14.57 0.42
C MET A 185 14.13 -15.60 1.01
N ILE A 186 14.66 -16.64 1.66
CA ILE A 186 13.85 -17.69 2.32
C ILE A 186 12.96 -17.08 3.41
N GLN A 187 13.51 -16.16 4.21
CA GLN A 187 12.75 -15.46 5.25
C GLN A 187 11.63 -14.60 4.67
N MET A 188 11.89 -13.83 3.61
CA MET A 188 10.92 -12.92 3.01
C MET A 188 9.79 -13.68 2.31
N THR A 189 10.08 -14.76 1.58
CA THR A 189 9.04 -15.63 0.99
C THR A 189 8.20 -16.29 2.07
N ALA A 190 8.81 -16.89 3.11
CA ALA A 190 8.06 -17.53 4.18
C ALA A 190 7.20 -16.56 5.01
N CYS A 191 7.66 -15.31 5.21
CA CYS A 191 6.86 -14.27 5.86
C CYS A 191 5.80 -13.65 4.93
N GLY A 192 6.06 -13.58 3.63
CA GLY A 192 5.12 -13.09 2.62
C GLY A 192 3.96 -14.05 2.37
N HIS A 193 4.24 -15.35 2.33
CA HIS A 193 3.26 -16.42 2.12
C HIS A 193 2.67 -17.00 3.42
N ALA A 194 2.91 -16.33 4.56
CA ALA A 194 2.25 -16.64 5.84
C ALA A 194 0.76 -16.28 5.84
N ILE A 195 0.33 -15.43 4.92
CA ILE A 195 -1.08 -15.11 4.62
C ILE A 195 -1.26 -15.09 3.10
N GLY A 196 -2.49 -15.26 2.63
CA GLY A 196 -2.80 -15.23 1.21
C GLY A 196 -2.83 -16.60 0.52
N GLY A 197 -2.78 -16.56 -0.81
CA GLY A 197 -2.88 -17.73 -1.66
C GLY A 197 -2.87 -17.40 -3.15
N VAL A 198 -3.10 -18.41 -3.99
CA VAL A 198 -3.04 -18.31 -5.46
C VAL A 198 -4.43 -18.43 -6.08
N HIS A 199 -4.74 -17.54 -7.03
CA HIS A 199 -5.99 -17.52 -7.80
C HIS A 199 -5.89 -18.34 -9.10
N SER A 200 -6.84 -19.25 -9.31
CA SER A 200 -6.94 -20.11 -10.51
C SER A 200 -7.23 -19.36 -11.81
N GLU A 201 -7.77 -18.14 -11.72
CA GLU A 201 -8.05 -17.27 -12.87
C GLU A 201 -6.76 -16.79 -13.53
N PHE A 202 -5.79 -16.33 -12.73
CA PHE A 202 -4.52 -15.79 -13.21
C PHE A 202 -3.42 -16.86 -13.30
N PHE A 203 -3.52 -17.94 -12.52
CA PHE A 203 -2.51 -19.01 -12.46
C PHE A 203 -3.11 -20.43 -12.57
N PRO A 204 -3.81 -20.76 -13.67
CA PRO A 204 -4.49 -22.06 -13.85
C PRO A 204 -3.53 -23.27 -13.91
N GLU A 205 -2.24 -23.05 -14.19
CA GLU A 205 -1.19 -24.08 -14.14
C GLU A 205 -0.74 -24.42 -12.72
N ILE A 206 -0.99 -23.53 -11.75
CA ILE A 206 -0.66 -23.67 -10.33
C ILE A 206 -1.89 -24.19 -9.58
N VAL A 207 -3.03 -23.52 -9.76
CA VAL A 207 -4.34 -23.88 -9.20
C VAL A 207 -5.34 -24.07 -10.34
N PRO A 208 -5.64 -25.30 -10.79
CA PRO A 208 -6.60 -25.52 -11.86
C PRO A 208 -8.01 -25.07 -11.51
N ALA A 209 -8.76 -24.60 -12.51
CA ALA A 209 -10.13 -24.12 -12.34
C ALA A 209 -11.02 -25.18 -11.67
N GLY A 210 -11.62 -24.83 -10.52
CA GLY A 210 -12.52 -25.70 -9.76
C GLY A 210 -11.85 -26.67 -8.78
N THR A 211 -10.52 -26.69 -8.62
CA THR A 211 -9.86 -27.51 -7.59
C THR A 211 -9.75 -26.85 -6.23
N ALA A 212 -10.05 -25.55 -6.13
CA ALA A 212 -9.99 -24.77 -4.90
C ALA A 212 -11.30 -23.97 -4.67
N PRO A 213 -11.75 -23.78 -3.41
CA PRO A 213 -12.94 -22.97 -3.10
C PRO A 213 -12.81 -21.55 -3.66
N ASN A 214 -13.86 -21.05 -4.32
CA ASN A 214 -13.88 -19.74 -4.97
C ASN A 214 -12.72 -19.50 -5.97
N GLY A 215 -12.06 -20.55 -6.45
CA GLY A 215 -10.87 -20.42 -7.30
C GLY A 215 -9.60 -19.94 -6.57
N TYR A 216 -9.54 -20.04 -5.25
CA TYR A 216 -8.45 -19.51 -4.42
C TYR A 216 -7.89 -20.59 -3.48
N ALA A 217 -6.59 -20.85 -3.56
CA ALA A 217 -5.89 -21.84 -2.73
C ALA A 217 -4.88 -21.15 -1.79
N LEU A 218 -5.08 -21.29 -0.48
CA LEU A 218 -4.21 -20.73 0.56
C LEU A 218 -2.81 -21.37 0.55
N PHE A 219 -1.79 -20.60 0.96
CA PHE A 219 -0.41 -21.08 1.01
C PHE A 219 -0.14 -22.16 2.06
N ASP A 220 -0.84 -22.19 3.20
CA ASP A 220 -0.65 -23.24 4.21
C ASP A 220 -1.94 -23.99 4.53
N ASN A 221 -2.84 -23.40 5.30
CA ASN A 221 -4.26 -23.74 5.48
C ASN A 221 -5.00 -22.68 6.33
N THR A 222 -4.34 -21.55 6.63
CA THR A 222 -4.75 -20.53 7.61
C THR A 222 -4.98 -19.19 6.91
N LEU A 223 -5.68 -18.28 7.57
CA LEU A 223 -5.76 -16.88 7.16
C LEU A 223 -4.87 -15.98 8.00
N GLU A 224 -4.60 -16.37 9.25
CA GLU A 224 -3.76 -15.67 10.22
C GLU A 224 -2.27 -15.75 9.86
N PHE A 225 -1.50 -14.75 10.28
CA PHE A 225 -0.06 -14.66 10.07
C PHE A 225 0.66 -15.52 11.12
N ASP A 226 0.79 -16.82 10.84
CA ASP A 226 1.49 -17.77 11.70
C ASP A 226 2.58 -18.58 10.95
N ASN A 227 3.21 -19.53 11.64
CA ASN A 227 4.30 -20.34 11.12
C ASN A 227 3.86 -21.67 10.48
N ASN A 228 2.60 -21.80 10.06
CA ASN A 228 2.08 -23.00 9.38
C ASN A 228 2.79 -23.24 8.05
N ILE A 229 3.05 -22.21 7.23
CA ILE A 229 3.87 -22.28 6.02
C ILE A 229 5.21 -23.01 6.25
N ALA A 230 5.93 -22.70 7.32
CA ALA A 230 7.19 -23.36 7.67
C ALA A 230 7.00 -24.76 8.29
N THR A 231 6.11 -24.90 9.27
CA THR A 231 5.92 -26.17 9.99
C THR A 231 5.32 -27.27 9.12
N ARG A 232 4.41 -26.92 8.20
CA ARG A 232 3.79 -27.86 7.26
C ARG A 232 4.74 -28.25 6.15
N TYR A 233 5.52 -27.31 5.61
CA TYR A 233 6.57 -27.60 4.63
C TYR A 233 7.60 -28.61 5.17
N ILE A 234 8.03 -28.46 6.43
CA ILE A 234 9.07 -29.32 7.04
C ILE A 234 8.54 -30.63 7.62
N SER A 235 7.34 -30.64 8.21
CA SER A 235 6.90 -31.74 9.09
C SER A 235 5.42 -32.14 8.99
N GLY A 236 4.62 -31.42 8.20
CA GLY A 236 3.18 -31.66 8.06
C GLY A 236 2.78 -32.18 6.67
N PRO A 237 1.48 -32.33 6.42
CA PRO A 237 0.97 -32.46 5.07
C PRO A 237 1.08 -31.09 4.38
N ASN A 238 2.16 -30.88 3.61
CA ASN A 238 2.29 -29.67 2.82
C ASN A 238 1.13 -29.54 1.82
N THR A 239 0.52 -28.37 1.79
CA THR A 239 -0.66 -28.01 1.00
C THR A 239 -0.48 -26.73 0.18
N ASP A 240 0.72 -26.15 0.23
CA ASP A 240 1.11 -24.97 -0.54
C ASP A 240 1.01 -25.21 -2.06
N PRO A 241 0.19 -24.45 -2.80
CA PRO A 241 0.11 -24.57 -4.26
C PRO A 241 1.41 -24.20 -4.96
N LEU A 242 2.34 -23.47 -4.34
CA LEU A 242 3.70 -23.18 -4.84
C LEU A 242 4.75 -24.23 -4.42
N SER A 243 4.36 -25.33 -3.77
CA SER A 243 5.26 -26.44 -3.43
C SER A 243 4.76 -27.81 -3.86
N VAL A 244 3.45 -28.02 -3.94
CA VAL A 244 2.85 -29.33 -4.22
C VAL A 244 1.78 -29.27 -5.31
N GLY A 245 1.51 -30.42 -5.93
CA GLY A 245 0.43 -30.56 -6.91
C GLY A 245 0.82 -30.10 -8.32
N PRO A 246 -0.11 -29.45 -9.06
CA PRO A 246 0.08 -29.11 -10.49
C PRO A 246 1.31 -28.23 -10.77
N SER A 247 1.64 -27.31 -9.86
CA SER A 247 2.80 -26.42 -9.98
C SER A 247 4.12 -27.16 -10.17
N VAL A 248 4.32 -28.30 -9.50
CA VAL A 248 5.52 -29.14 -9.63
C VAL A 248 5.63 -29.74 -11.04
N ALA A 249 4.50 -30.14 -11.64
CA ALA A 249 4.46 -30.64 -13.01
C ALA A 249 4.60 -29.52 -14.05
N ALA A 250 4.20 -28.29 -13.71
CA ALA A 250 4.35 -27.09 -14.53
C ALA A 250 5.69 -26.35 -14.34
N THR A 251 6.58 -26.83 -13.46
CA THR A 251 7.82 -26.13 -13.04
C THR A 251 7.57 -24.70 -12.50
N ARG A 252 6.47 -24.53 -11.76
CA ARG A 252 6.05 -23.28 -11.09
C ARG A 252 6.04 -23.38 -9.57
N ASN A 253 6.79 -24.33 -9.02
CA ASN A 253 6.84 -24.64 -7.58
C ASN A 253 7.86 -23.76 -6.83
N ALA A 254 7.62 -22.44 -6.87
CA ALA A 254 8.50 -21.38 -6.38
C ALA A 254 8.98 -21.56 -4.94
N ASP A 255 8.08 -21.82 -4.00
CA ASP A 255 8.39 -21.90 -2.57
C ASP A 255 9.32 -23.07 -2.27
N THR A 256 9.09 -24.23 -2.89
CA THR A 256 10.03 -25.35 -2.80
C THR A 256 11.39 -25.02 -3.42
N VAL A 257 11.43 -24.23 -4.51
CA VAL A 257 12.68 -23.79 -5.16
C VAL A 257 13.44 -22.78 -4.28
N VAL A 258 12.73 -21.89 -3.57
CA VAL A 258 13.31 -20.92 -2.63
C VAL A 258 13.77 -21.61 -1.34
N PHE A 259 12.88 -22.33 -0.65
CA PHE A 259 13.13 -22.94 0.66
C PHE A 259 14.25 -24.00 0.64
N THR A 260 14.52 -24.64 -0.50
CA THR A 260 15.63 -25.59 -0.66
C THR A 260 16.99 -24.95 -0.91
N ALA A 261 17.08 -23.63 -1.14
CA ALA A 261 18.31 -22.96 -1.56
C ALA A 261 19.46 -23.05 -0.53
N ASP A 262 19.16 -23.14 0.76
CA ASP A 262 20.13 -23.38 1.83
C ASP A 262 20.10 -24.82 2.40
N ARG A 263 19.41 -25.74 1.70
CA ARG A 263 19.08 -27.11 2.13
C ARG A 263 18.11 -27.16 3.32
N ASN A 264 17.11 -26.29 3.29
CA ASN A 264 16.01 -26.16 4.26
C ASN A 264 16.41 -25.63 5.65
N VAL A 265 17.62 -25.09 5.84
CA VAL A 265 18.15 -24.71 7.17
C VAL A 265 17.35 -23.54 7.77
N THR A 266 17.12 -22.47 6.99
CA THR A 266 16.42 -21.27 7.43
C THR A 266 14.94 -21.53 7.64
N ILE A 267 14.27 -22.18 6.68
CA ILE A 267 12.85 -22.54 6.81
C ILE A 267 12.61 -23.55 7.96
N GLN A 268 13.58 -24.44 8.26
CA GLN A 268 13.51 -25.30 9.43
C GLN A 268 13.65 -24.51 10.74
N ALA A 269 14.49 -23.47 10.81
CA ALA A 269 14.55 -22.60 11.98
C ALA A 269 13.23 -21.80 12.19
N MET A 270 12.57 -21.42 11.09
CA MET A 270 11.27 -20.73 11.09
C MET A 270 10.09 -21.64 11.51
N THR A 271 10.30 -22.95 11.70
CA THR A 271 9.30 -23.80 12.36
C THR A 271 9.06 -23.45 13.83
N ASN A 272 9.94 -22.66 14.47
CA ASN A 272 9.71 -22.11 15.80
C ASN A 272 8.93 -20.77 15.71
N PRO A 273 7.78 -20.62 16.41
CA PRO A 273 6.94 -19.42 16.28
C PRO A 273 7.61 -18.15 16.83
N THR A 274 8.49 -18.24 17.83
CA THR A 274 9.23 -17.06 18.34
C THR A 274 10.31 -16.62 17.34
N THR A 275 11.03 -17.57 16.75
CA THR A 275 11.98 -17.31 15.66
C THR A 275 11.26 -16.70 14.46
N PHE A 276 10.15 -17.30 14.03
CA PHE A 276 9.32 -16.80 12.92
C PHE A 276 8.89 -15.35 13.14
N ASN A 277 8.27 -15.03 14.28
CA ASN A 277 7.84 -13.65 14.59
C ASN A 277 9.01 -12.64 14.64
N THR A 278 10.16 -13.05 15.19
CA THR A 278 11.36 -12.19 15.24
C THR A 278 11.95 -11.95 13.86
N VAL A 279 11.99 -12.99 13.02
CA VAL A 279 12.42 -12.93 11.62
C VAL A 279 11.47 -12.05 10.80
N CYS A 280 10.16 -12.29 10.85
CA CYS A 280 9.18 -11.57 10.05
C CYS A 280 9.09 -10.08 10.40
N SER A 281 9.25 -9.72 11.68
CA SER A 281 9.40 -8.32 12.10
C SER A 281 10.59 -7.64 11.38
N SER A 282 11.75 -8.30 11.35
CA SER A 282 12.99 -7.76 10.80
C SER A 282 13.05 -7.75 9.27
N ILE A 283 12.68 -8.85 8.60
CA ILE A 283 12.79 -8.95 7.14
C ILE A 283 11.73 -8.10 6.44
N LEU A 284 10.49 -8.03 6.97
CA LEU A 284 9.47 -7.16 6.41
C LEU A 284 9.75 -5.69 6.71
N GLN A 285 10.43 -5.35 7.82
CA GLN A 285 10.93 -3.99 8.02
C GLN A 285 11.99 -3.65 6.96
N ARG A 286 12.99 -4.51 6.74
CA ARG A 286 14.03 -4.27 5.73
C ARG A 286 13.45 -4.14 4.32
N MET A 287 12.43 -4.94 3.99
CA MET A 287 11.67 -4.82 2.75
C MET A 287 11.08 -3.41 2.60
N ILE A 288 10.35 -2.90 3.61
CA ILE A 288 9.70 -1.59 3.47
C ILE A 288 10.65 -0.38 3.64
N ASP A 289 11.74 -0.54 4.38
CA ASP A 289 12.81 0.47 4.53
C ASP A 289 13.79 0.47 3.34
N THR A 290 13.59 -0.40 2.32
CA THR A 290 14.33 -0.36 1.05
C THR A 290 13.85 0.81 0.18
N VAL A 291 14.71 1.81 0.01
CA VAL A 291 14.43 3.07 -0.73
C VAL A 291 15.69 3.56 -1.45
N ALA A 292 15.52 4.47 -2.42
CA ALA A 292 16.65 5.12 -3.09
C ALA A 292 17.57 5.86 -2.06
N PRO A 293 18.91 5.82 -2.18
CA PRO A 293 19.83 6.35 -1.15
C PRO A 293 19.74 7.86 -0.84
N THR A 294 19.01 8.63 -1.67
CA THR A 294 18.71 10.05 -1.42
C THR A 294 17.54 10.26 -0.45
N VAL A 295 16.74 9.23 -0.17
CA VAL A 295 15.57 9.26 0.71
C VAL A 295 16.00 9.03 2.17
N ASN A 296 15.90 10.08 2.98
CA ASN A 296 16.20 10.01 4.42
C ASN A 296 14.92 9.66 5.20
N LEU A 297 14.75 8.37 5.51
CA LEU A 297 13.64 7.90 6.35
C LEU A 297 13.79 8.37 7.81
N SER A 298 12.65 8.57 8.48
CA SER A 298 12.60 8.95 9.90
C SER A 298 13.12 7.84 10.83
N ASP A 299 13.28 8.14 12.12
CA ASP A 299 13.26 7.11 13.15
C ASP A 299 11.92 6.33 13.11
N PRO A 300 11.88 5.08 13.62
CA PRO A 300 10.64 4.30 13.67
C PRO A 300 9.55 5.03 14.48
N LEU A 301 8.33 5.03 13.94
CA LEU A 301 7.17 5.70 14.52
C LEU A 301 6.81 5.09 15.88
N ALA A 302 6.98 5.90 16.92
CA ALA A 302 6.52 5.60 18.27
C ALA A 302 5.25 6.43 18.57
N PRO A 303 4.23 5.86 19.24
CA PRO A 303 3.00 6.56 19.58
C PRO A 303 3.28 7.65 20.61
N TYR A 304 2.83 8.88 20.34
CA TYR A 304 2.97 9.98 21.29
C TYR A 304 2.19 9.71 22.59
N GLU A 305 2.88 9.75 23.74
CA GLU A 305 2.23 9.75 25.07
C GLU A 305 1.25 10.93 25.22
N VAL A 306 1.60 12.08 24.62
CA VAL A 306 0.75 13.28 24.50
C VAL A 306 1.02 13.95 23.15
N LYS A 307 -0.03 14.19 22.34
CA LYS A 307 0.02 14.90 21.04
C LYS A 307 -1.07 15.98 20.96
N PRO A 308 -0.75 17.24 20.60
CA PRO A 308 -1.77 18.24 20.24
C PRO A 308 -2.51 17.83 18.95
N SER A 309 -3.83 18.01 18.89
CA SER A 309 -4.65 17.65 17.72
C SER A 309 -5.71 18.71 17.41
N GLY A 310 -5.87 19.08 16.14
CA GLY A 310 -6.87 20.07 15.71
C GLY A 310 -6.70 21.46 16.35
N ILE A 311 -5.45 21.85 16.61
CA ILE A 311 -5.10 23.13 17.24
C ILE A 311 -5.46 24.30 16.32
N GLN A 312 -6.20 25.27 16.85
CA GLN A 312 -6.59 26.48 16.14
C GLN A 312 -6.48 27.73 17.03
N LEU A 313 -6.00 28.82 16.43
CA LEU A 313 -6.19 30.19 16.94
C LEU A 313 -7.29 30.88 16.11
N THR A 314 -8.23 31.56 16.76
CA THR A 314 -9.32 32.28 16.08
C THR A 314 -9.40 33.71 16.61
N LEU A 315 -9.13 34.71 15.76
CA LEU A 315 -9.25 36.12 16.15
C LEU A 315 -10.73 36.51 16.31
N LEU A 316 -11.11 37.03 17.48
CA LEU A 316 -12.49 37.44 17.75
C LEU A 316 -12.76 38.87 17.28
N SER A 317 -14.05 39.18 17.03
CA SER A 317 -14.51 40.52 16.63
C SER A 317 -14.00 41.62 17.59
N GLY A 318 -13.53 42.72 17.01
CA GLY A 318 -12.81 43.79 17.69
C GLY A 318 -11.30 43.53 17.88
N GLY A 319 -10.81 42.31 17.63
CA GLY A 319 -9.38 41.97 17.61
C GLY A 319 -8.66 42.08 18.95
N ALA A 320 -9.38 42.21 20.07
CA ALA A 320 -8.81 42.30 21.41
C ALA A 320 -8.47 40.93 22.02
N GLN A 321 -9.14 39.87 21.55
CA GLN A 321 -9.06 38.51 22.08
C GLN A 321 -8.85 37.50 20.93
N ILE A 322 -8.16 36.40 21.23
CA ILE A 322 -8.03 35.22 20.37
C ILE A 322 -8.59 34.03 21.16
N THR A 323 -9.44 33.21 20.53
CA THR A 323 -9.76 31.89 21.06
C THR A 323 -8.63 30.92 20.69
N PHE A 324 -8.04 30.27 21.69
CA PHE A 324 -7.10 29.16 21.54
C PHE A 324 -7.85 27.87 21.91
N SER A 325 -7.96 26.95 20.96
CA SER A 325 -8.77 25.73 21.10
C SER A 325 -8.18 24.55 20.35
N GLY A 326 -8.61 23.34 20.74
CA GLY A 326 -8.26 22.08 20.09
C GLY A 326 -8.41 20.91 21.07
N ASP A 327 -7.77 19.79 20.77
CA ASP A 327 -7.65 18.64 21.68
C ASP A 327 -6.20 18.40 22.09
N ILE A 328 -6.04 17.83 23.27
CA ILE A 328 -4.83 17.11 23.67
C ILE A 328 -5.14 15.60 23.62
N ARG A 329 -4.55 14.88 22.66
CA ARG A 329 -4.59 13.41 22.61
C ARG A 329 -3.61 12.88 23.67
N VAL A 330 -4.11 12.09 24.61
CA VAL A 330 -3.29 11.37 25.61
C VAL A 330 -3.36 9.88 25.31
N ARG A 331 -2.21 9.20 25.30
CA ARG A 331 -2.14 7.75 25.19
C ARG A 331 -2.61 7.12 26.50
N THR A 332 -3.55 6.18 26.41
CA THR A 332 -4.22 5.57 27.56
C THR A 332 -3.92 4.08 27.76
N THR A 333 -3.18 3.46 26.84
CA THR A 333 -2.71 2.07 26.92
C THR A 333 -1.86 1.83 28.17
N THR A 334 -0.94 2.75 28.45
CA THR A 334 -0.04 2.75 29.62
C THR A 334 -0.64 3.44 30.84
N ARG A 335 -1.73 4.20 30.66
CA ARG A 335 -2.37 5.08 31.65
C ARG A 335 -3.88 5.11 31.44
N PRO A 336 -4.64 4.18 32.05
CA PRO A 336 -6.08 4.08 31.83
C PRO A 336 -6.79 5.43 32.00
N ALA A 337 -7.73 5.76 31.12
CA ALA A 337 -8.41 7.07 31.12
C ALA A 337 -9.05 7.42 32.48
N SER A 338 -9.56 6.41 33.19
CA SER A 338 -10.11 6.51 34.56
C SER A 338 -9.10 6.91 35.65
N SER A 339 -7.80 6.87 35.36
CA SER A 339 -6.74 7.37 36.24
C SER A 339 -6.44 8.87 36.05
N ILE A 340 -6.96 9.50 34.99
CA ILE A 340 -6.72 10.91 34.66
C ILE A 340 -7.87 11.76 35.25
N LEU A 341 -7.51 12.72 36.09
CA LEU A 341 -8.44 13.67 36.71
C LEU A 341 -8.65 14.92 35.84
N SER A 342 -7.58 15.45 35.25
CA SER A 342 -7.63 16.60 34.35
C SER A 342 -6.40 16.68 33.46
N VAL A 343 -6.52 17.38 32.33
CA VAL A 343 -5.40 17.79 31.50
C VAL A 343 -5.28 19.31 31.59
N GLN A 344 -4.07 19.81 31.80
CA GLN A 344 -3.78 21.25 31.89
C GLN A 344 -2.79 21.66 30.80
N ILE A 345 -2.96 22.85 30.27
CA ILE A 345 -2.10 23.46 29.25
C ILE A 345 -1.50 24.72 29.88
N VAL A 346 -0.20 24.69 30.15
CA VAL A 346 0.55 25.83 30.69
C VAL A 346 1.27 26.50 29.53
N TYR A 347 0.79 27.66 29.10
CA TYR A 347 1.29 28.35 27.90
C TYR A 347 2.19 29.54 28.23
N LYS A 348 3.18 29.76 27.35
CA LYS A 348 4.00 30.97 27.31
C LYS A 348 3.35 32.00 26.39
N ASP A 349 3.44 33.28 26.76
CA ASP A 349 3.04 34.36 25.87
C ASP A 349 3.90 34.43 24.60
N ARG A 350 3.54 35.28 23.63
CA ARG A 350 4.26 35.42 22.34
C ARG A 350 5.72 35.87 22.44
N THR A 351 6.15 36.38 23.59
CA THR A 351 7.55 36.78 23.86
C THR A 351 8.35 35.69 24.57
N GLY A 352 7.71 34.56 24.90
CA GLY A 352 8.28 33.48 25.71
C GLY A 352 8.12 33.70 27.22
N GLY A 353 7.41 34.75 27.64
CA GLY A 353 7.08 35.03 29.03
C GLY A 353 5.97 34.12 29.59
N VAL A 354 5.61 34.30 30.85
CA VAL A 354 4.58 33.50 31.52
C VAL A 354 3.20 33.94 31.02
N GLY A 355 2.51 33.07 30.28
CA GLY A 355 1.15 33.30 29.81
C GLY A 355 0.11 32.92 30.88
N GLY A 356 -0.27 31.65 30.92
CA GLY A 356 -1.26 31.16 31.90
C GLY A 356 -1.53 29.66 31.80
N THR A 357 -2.54 29.21 32.55
CA THR A 357 -2.96 27.79 32.60
C THR A 357 -4.41 27.64 32.17
N ILE A 358 -4.67 26.72 31.25
CA ILE A 358 -6.00 26.27 30.83
C ILE A 358 -6.19 24.84 31.35
N THR A 359 -7.22 24.58 32.15
CA THR A 359 -7.52 23.24 32.67
C THR A 359 -8.78 22.70 32.02
N THR A 360 -8.75 21.46 31.54
CA THR A 360 -9.92 20.74 31.02
C THR A 360 -10.10 19.37 31.67
N THR A 361 -11.35 18.98 31.83
CA THR A 361 -11.80 17.62 32.17
C THR A 361 -12.73 17.06 31.08
N THR A 362 -12.89 17.77 29.96
CA THR A 362 -13.81 17.44 28.89
C THR A 362 -13.15 16.44 27.95
N VAL A 363 -13.67 15.21 27.92
CA VAL A 363 -13.28 14.21 26.92
C VAL A 363 -14.07 14.49 25.64
N SER A 364 -13.37 14.78 24.54
CA SER A 364 -13.95 14.96 23.20
C SER A 364 -14.26 13.62 22.54
N GLY A 365 -13.50 12.58 22.89
CA GLY A 365 -13.69 11.22 22.40
C GLY A 365 -12.50 10.31 22.69
N THR A 366 -12.61 9.05 22.25
CA THR A 366 -11.59 8.00 22.41
C THR A 366 -11.32 7.33 21.06
N ALA A 367 -10.09 6.87 20.85
CA ALA A 367 -9.68 6.16 19.64
C ALA A 367 -8.76 4.97 19.93
N THR A 368 -8.63 4.05 18.99
CA THR A 368 -7.79 2.85 19.08
C THR A 368 -7.06 2.55 17.77
N GLY A 369 -5.81 2.13 17.88
CA GLY A 369 -5.04 1.44 16.83
C GLY A 369 -5.06 -0.08 17.07
N PHE A 370 -4.11 -0.81 16.49
CA PHE A 370 -3.96 -2.26 16.74
C PHE A 370 -3.46 -2.56 18.16
N ASP A 371 -2.45 -1.82 18.61
CA ASP A 371 -1.72 -2.07 19.86
C ASP A 371 -1.98 -1.00 20.94
N ASP A 372 -2.76 0.04 20.61
CA ASP A 372 -2.81 1.28 21.38
C ASP A 372 -4.19 1.92 21.47
N SER A 373 -4.42 2.67 22.57
CA SER A 373 -5.64 3.41 22.86
C SER A 373 -5.33 4.85 23.26
N PHE A 374 -6.25 5.76 22.92
CA PHE A 374 -6.09 7.20 23.13
C PHE A 374 -7.39 7.83 23.63
N THR A 375 -7.26 8.87 24.45
CA THR A 375 -8.37 9.74 24.87
C THR A 375 -8.03 11.19 24.53
N PHE A 376 -8.96 11.90 23.91
CA PHE A 376 -8.82 13.29 23.49
C PHE A 376 -9.48 14.21 24.51
N TYR A 377 -8.72 15.18 25.02
CA TYR A 377 -9.20 16.16 26.00
C TYR A 377 -9.33 17.53 25.34
N GLY A 378 -10.57 17.94 25.08
CA GLY A 378 -10.89 19.18 24.37
C GLY A 378 -10.78 20.41 25.25
N PHE A 379 -10.29 21.51 24.69
CA PHE A 379 -10.17 22.79 25.37
C PHE A 379 -10.53 23.96 24.45
N SER A 380 -10.99 25.04 25.06
CA SER A 380 -11.19 26.34 24.40
C SER A 380 -11.06 27.45 25.44
N ALA A 381 -10.22 28.45 25.18
CA ALA A 381 -10.00 29.58 26.08
C ALA A 381 -9.71 30.86 25.29
N ASN A 382 -10.18 32.00 25.80
CA ASN A 382 -9.91 33.30 25.19
C ASN A 382 -8.69 33.96 25.85
N ILE A 383 -7.67 34.28 25.05
CA ILE A 383 -6.42 34.91 25.47
C ILE A 383 -6.28 36.31 24.83
N PRO A 384 -5.62 37.29 25.49
CA PRO A 384 -5.47 38.63 24.93
C PRO A 384 -4.68 38.61 23.63
N ALA A 385 -5.23 39.20 22.57
CA ALA A 385 -4.61 39.21 21.25
C ALA A 385 -3.24 39.92 21.22
N THR A 386 -3.00 40.80 22.19
CA THR A 386 -1.77 41.58 22.37
C THR A 386 -0.59 40.74 22.91
N THR A 387 -0.83 39.88 23.90
CA THR A 387 0.17 38.99 24.50
C THR A 387 0.20 37.60 23.85
N SER A 388 -0.96 37.06 23.47
CA SER A 388 -1.13 35.83 22.70
C SER A 388 -0.31 34.64 23.26
N ILE A 389 0.22 33.78 22.39
CA ILE A 389 0.91 32.52 22.72
C ILE A 389 2.13 32.30 21.81
N SER A 390 3.17 31.63 22.32
CA SER A 390 4.33 31.12 21.53
C SER A 390 4.54 29.61 21.64
N SER A 391 4.16 29.02 22.77
CA SER A 391 4.36 27.60 23.06
C SER A 391 3.60 27.20 24.32
N PHE A 392 3.44 25.90 24.56
CA PHE A 392 2.84 25.38 25.78
C PHE A 392 3.45 24.05 26.22
N ASN A 393 3.31 23.74 27.50
CA ASN A 393 3.51 22.41 28.06
C ASN A 393 2.15 21.82 28.45
N VAL A 394 2.03 20.49 28.38
CA VAL A 394 0.85 19.77 28.90
C VAL A 394 1.18 19.18 30.27
N ILE A 395 0.25 19.25 31.21
CA ILE A 395 0.33 18.54 32.49
C ILE A 395 -0.87 17.60 32.58
N VAL A 396 -0.61 16.29 32.66
CA VAL A 396 -1.63 15.28 32.94
C VAL A 396 -1.68 15.08 34.46
N VAL A 397 -2.83 15.36 35.07
CA VAL A 397 -3.05 15.22 36.52
C VAL A 397 -3.84 13.95 36.78
N GLY A 398 -3.29 13.05 37.59
CA GLY A 398 -3.95 11.80 37.97
C GLY A 398 -4.93 11.97 39.13
N THR A 399 -5.85 11.01 39.28
CA THR A 399 -6.84 10.97 40.39
C THR A 399 -6.21 10.86 41.78
N GLY A 400 -4.98 10.34 41.86
CA GLY A 400 -4.15 10.36 43.09
C GLY A 400 -3.41 11.68 43.36
N GLY A 401 -3.69 12.75 42.60
CA GLY A 401 -3.06 14.08 42.77
C GLY A 401 -1.64 14.23 42.21
N LEU A 402 -0.99 13.11 41.84
CA LEU A 402 0.28 13.13 41.10
C LEU A 402 0.08 13.74 39.71
N SER A 403 1.05 14.55 39.26
CA SER A 403 1.02 15.19 37.94
C SER A 403 2.28 14.88 37.15
N THR A 404 2.13 14.71 35.83
CA THR A 404 3.23 14.46 34.88
C THR A 404 3.24 15.56 33.84
N THR A 405 4.39 16.23 33.67
CA THR A 405 4.55 17.32 32.70
C THR A 405 5.19 16.81 31.41
N TYR A 406 4.52 17.06 30.30
CA TYR A 406 4.97 16.79 28.94
C TYR A 406 5.38 18.12 28.30
N ALA A 407 6.68 18.30 28.15
CA ALA A 407 7.29 19.54 27.66
C ALA A 407 7.93 19.37 26.28
N ASN A 408 7.44 18.44 25.45
CA ASN A 408 7.88 18.21 24.07
C ASN A 408 9.43 18.15 23.95
N ASN A 409 10.04 17.17 24.62
CA ASN A 409 11.50 17.01 24.77
C ASN A 409 12.26 18.24 25.31
N GLY A 410 11.58 19.12 26.03
CA GLY A 410 12.13 20.33 26.65
C GLY A 410 11.89 21.61 25.84
N ALA A 411 11.48 21.52 24.58
CA ALA A 411 11.20 22.68 23.73
C ALA A 411 9.85 23.37 24.08
N GLY A 412 8.88 22.59 24.59
CA GLY A 412 7.47 22.94 24.60
C GLY A 412 6.81 22.69 23.22
N PHE A 413 5.50 22.51 23.19
CA PHE A 413 4.73 22.40 21.95
C PHE A 413 4.60 23.80 21.33
N PRO A 414 5.13 24.05 20.11
CA PRO A 414 5.19 25.41 19.56
C PRO A 414 3.86 25.84 18.91
N ILE A 415 3.54 27.14 19.01
CA ILE A 415 2.45 27.80 18.27
C ILE A 415 2.95 29.18 17.83
N GLN A 416 2.60 29.62 16.62
CA GLN A 416 2.91 30.97 16.14
C GLN A 416 1.64 31.84 16.05
N ASP A 417 1.74 33.09 16.50
CA ASP A 417 0.64 34.10 16.44
C ASP A 417 0.83 35.11 15.30
N SER A 418 1.65 34.78 14.30
CA SER A 418 2.09 35.75 13.28
C SER A 418 1.26 35.68 12.00
N VAL A 419 0.78 34.49 11.63
CA VAL A 419 -0.15 34.22 10.51
C VAL A 419 -1.19 33.22 10.99
N ILE A 420 -2.47 33.52 10.88
CA ILE A 420 -3.57 32.68 11.40
C ILE A 420 -4.64 32.52 10.32
N ALA A 421 -4.99 31.29 9.95
CA ALA A 421 -6.12 30.99 9.08
C ALA A 421 -7.42 31.19 9.85
N LEU A 422 -8.25 32.15 9.45
CA LEU A 422 -9.53 32.41 10.09
C LEU A 422 -10.61 31.54 9.44
N ALA A 423 -10.69 30.28 9.88
CA ALA A 423 -11.67 29.32 9.36
C ALA A 423 -13.13 29.84 9.40
N PRO A 424 -13.63 30.50 10.48
CA PRO A 424 -15.01 31.03 10.49
C PRO A 424 -15.25 32.19 9.53
N GLN A 425 -14.20 32.88 9.09
CA GLN A 425 -14.25 33.97 8.10
C GLN A 425 -13.97 33.48 6.68
N SER A 426 -13.52 32.23 6.52
CA SER A 426 -13.23 31.58 5.25
C SER A 426 -14.44 30.77 4.79
N CYS A 427 -14.55 30.50 3.51
CA CYS A 427 -15.69 29.79 2.94
C CYS A 427 -15.35 29.02 1.66
N LEU A 428 -16.13 27.98 1.39
CA LEU A 428 -16.10 27.25 0.13
C LEU A 428 -17.47 27.34 -0.56
N SER A 429 -17.58 28.16 -1.59
CA SER A 429 -18.82 28.34 -2.35
C SER A 429 -18.75 27.56 -3.66
N GLY A 430 -19.26 26.33 -3.65
CA GLY A 430 -19.07 25.37 -4.74
C GLY A 430 -17.59 25.02 -4.90
N THR A 431 -16.99 25.41 -6.03
CA THR A 431 -15.54 25.25 -6.31
C THR A 431 -14.70 26.48 -5.93
N ASN A 432 -15.31 27.57 -5.47
CA ASN A 432 -14.60 28.81 -5.12
C ASN A 432 -14.24 28.82 -3.62
N LEU A 433 -12.98 28.49 -3.33
CA LEU A 433 -12.40 28.59 -1.99
C LEU A 433 -11.94 30.02 -1.74
N THR A 434 -12.49 30.69 -0.73
CA THR A 434 -12.03 32.00 -0.27
C THR A 434 -11.54 31.90 1.16
N VAL A 435 -10.25 32.20 1.36
CA VAL A 435 -9.56 32.11 2.66
C VAL A 435 -9.27 33.50 3.18
N VAL A 436 -9.56 33.69 4.47
CA VAL A 436 -9.26 34.91 5.23
C VAL A 436 -8.20 34.59 6.27
N ALA A 437 -7.20 35.46 6.42
CA ALA A 437 -6.13 35.30 7.39
C ALA A 437 -5.97 36.55 8.27
N ALA A 438 -5.68 36.34 9.55
CA ALA A 438 -5.16 37.39 10.42
C ALA A 438 -3.63 37.31 10.44
N VAL A 439 -2.96 38.36 9.98
CA VAL A 439 -1.50 38.44 9.93
C VAL A 439 -1.03 39.61 10.78
N ARG A 440 -0.12 39.36 11.71
CA ARG A 440 0.24 40.35 12.74
C ARG A 440 0.97 41.54 12.11
N THR A 441 0.68 42.76 12.57
CA THR A 441 1.11 43.99 11.88
C THR A 441 2.63 44.21 11.77
N GLY A 442 3.43 43.46 12.53
CA GLY A 442 4.90 43.44 12.42
C GLY A 442 5.46 42.48 11.36
N VAL A 443 4.63 41.65 10.71
CA VAL A 443 5.04 40.76 9.62
C VAL A 443 5.10 41.57 8.32
N THR A 444 6.29 41.63 7.72
CA THR A 444 6.58 42.46 6.53
C THR A 444 6.74 41.64 5.24
N SER A 445 6.81 40.32 5.32
CA SER A 445 6.89 39.45 4.15
C SER A 445 5.54 39.43 3.39
N PRO A 446 5.53 39.12 2.07
CA PRO A 446 4.29 38.85 1.35
C PRO A 446 3.46 37.76 2.03
N VAL A 447 2.14 37.84 1.90
CA VAL A 447 1.21 36.83 2.44
C VAL A 447 0.63 36.04 1.29
N SER A 448 0.65 34.71 1.39
CA SER A 448 0.24 33.80 0.32
C SER A 448 -0.71 32.73 0.82
N LEU A 449 -1.78 32.48 0.06
CA LEU A 449 -2.64 31.31 0.17
C LEU A 449 -2.02 30.19 -0.67
N GLY A 450 -1.63 29.08 -0.03
CA GLY A 450 -1.27 27.84 -0.70
C GLY A 450 -2.46 26.88 -0.75
N VAL A 451 -2.63 26.19 -1.87
CA VAL A 451 -3.64 25.13 -2.06
C VAL A 451 -2.97 23.92 -2.71
N SER A 452 -3.18 22.74 -2.14
CA SER A 452 -2.75 21.44 -2.68
C SER A 452 -3.99 20.58 -2.93
N GLN A 453 -4.19 20.11 -4.15
CA GLN A 453 -5.39 19.35 -4.54
C GLN A 453 -5.03 18.13 -5.40
N LYS A 454 -5.85 17.08 -5.30
CA LYS A 454 -5.72 15.87 -6.11
C LYS A 454 -6.18 16.14 -7.55
N VAL A 455 -5.41 15.67 -8.52
CA VAL A 455 -5.73 15.75 -9.95
C VAL A 455 -5.50 14.37 -10.58
N ALA A 456 -6.48 13.86 -11.32
CA ALA A 456 -6.37 12.57 -11.99
C ALA A 456 -5.21 12.54 -13.00
N ARG A 457 -4.48 11.42 -13.06
CA ARG A 457 -3.40 11.21 -14.03
C ARG A 457 -3.96 10.62 -15.32
N THR A 458 -3.34 10.98 -16.45
CA THR A 458 -3.64 10.37 -17.76
C THR A 458 -3.12 8.94 -17.84
N GLY A 459 -3.80 8.06 -18.58
CA GLY A 459 -3.31 6.71 -18.89
C GLY A 459 -3.70 5.61 -17.89
N GLY A 460 -4.72 5.84 -17.05
CA GLY A 460 -5.28 4.79 -16.17
C GLY A 460 -4.52 4.53 -14.87
N VAL A 461 -3.50 5.33 -14.55
CA VAL A 461 -2.78 5.27 -13.26
C VAL A 461 -3.77 5.57 -12.11
N PRO A 462 -4.00 4.65 -11.16
CA PRO A 462 -5.03 4.80 -10.13
C PRO A 462 -4.67 5.85 -9.06
N VAL A 463 -3.39 6.20 -8.92
CA VAL A 463 -2.91 7.22 -7.98
C VAL A 463 -2.95 8.61 -8.63
N PRO A 464 -3.69 9.59 -8.08
CA PRO A 464 -3.69 10.95 -8.60
C PRO A 464 -2.33 11.65 -8.42
N ALA A 465 -2.15 12.80 -9.06
CA ALA A 465 -1.06 13.73 -8.76
C ALA A 465 -1.54 14.81 -7.78
N LEU A 466 -0.62 15.37 -6.99
CA LEU A 466 -0.87 16.60 -6.25
C LEU A 466 -0.55 17.83 -7.12
N SER A 467 -1.54 18.68 -7.33
CA SER A 467 -1.38 19.99 -7.97
C SER A 467 -1.33 21.07 -6.90
N ASN A 468 -0.23 21.82 -6.87
CA ASN A 468 0.00 22.90 -5.91
C ASN A 468 -0.18 24.27 -6.59
N ALA A 469 -1.00 25.13 -6.00
CA ALA A 469 -1.22 26.51 -6.44
C ALA A 469 -0.92 27.49 -5.29
N THR A 470 -0.41 28.67 -5.63
CA THR A 470 -0.09 29.73 -4.67
C THR A 470 -0.67 31.06 -5.15
N VAL A 471 -1.46 31.71 -4.32
CA VAL A 471 -2.15 32.98 -4.60
C VAL A 471 -1.70 34.04 -3.60
N THR A 472 -1.17 35.16 -4.07
CA THR A 472 -0.84 36.31 -3.21
C THR A 472 -2.12 36.90 -2.61
N MET A 473 -2.18 37.01 -1.28
CA MET A 473 -3.36 37.53 -0.58
C MET A 473 -3.38 39.06 -0.56
N VAL A 474 -4.56 39.64 -0.71
CA VAL A 474 -4.80 41.09 -0.68
C VAL A 474 -4.94 41.56 0.77
N LYS A 475 -4.24 42.64 1.12
CA LYS A 475 -4.31 43.27 2.45
C LYS A 475 -5.59 44.11 2.59
N GLY A 476 -6.39 43.81 3.60
CA GLY A 476 -7.58 44.55 4.01
C GLY A 476 -7.38 45.40 5.26
N ALA A 477 -8.44 45.51 6.07
CA ALA A 477 -8.46 46.31 7.30
C ALA A 477 -7.55 45.74 8.41
N THR A 478 -7.14 46.61 9.34
CA THR A 478 -6.46 46.21 10.58
C THR A 478 -7.48 46.13 11.72
N ILE A 479 -7.48 45.04 12.48
CA ILE A 479 -8.37 44.79 13.62
C ILE A 479 -7.49 44.31 14.80
N GLY A 480 -7.43 45.10 15.86
CA GLY A 480 -6.46 44.88 16.95
C GLY A 480 -5.01 44.88 16.42
N PRO A 481 -4.14 43.95 16.86
CA PRO A 481 -2.75 43.85 16.39
C PRO A 481 -2.58 43.09 15.06
N TYR A 482 -3.66 42.81 14.31
CA TYR A 482 -3.65 42.04 13.07
C TYR A 482 -4.16 42.84 11.88
N ALA A 483 -3.42 42.78 10.76
CA ALA A 483 -3.97 43.10 9.45
C ALA A 483 -4.70 41.86 8.90
N ILE A 484 -5.93 42.04 8.44
CA ILE A 484 -6.70 40.98 7.79
C ILE A 484 -6.30 40.91 6.31
N TYR A 485 -6.10 39.70 5.80
CA TYR A 485 -5.81 39.42 4.40
C TYR A 485 -6.87 38.47 3.84
N SER A 486 -7.17 38.58 2.54
CA SER A 486 -8.03 37.63 1.83
C SER A 486 -7.41 37.15 0.52
N GLY A 487 -7.69 35.91 0.15
CA GLY A 487 -7.30 35.33 -1.14
C GLY A 487 -8.30 34.26 -1.55
N SER A 488 -8.51 34.09 -2.85
CA SER A 488 -9.44 33.11 -3.40
C SER A 488 -8.76 32.24 -4.44
N SER A 489 -9.16 30.97 -4.53
CA SER A 489 -8.70 30.01 -5.53
C SER A 489 -9.85 29.11 -5.95
N THR A 490 -9.88 28.70 -7.22
CA THR A 490 -10.76 27.63 -7.67
C THR A 490 -10.13 26.28 -7.33
N ILE A 491 -10.91 25.37 -6.75
CA ILE A 491 -10.50 23.99 -6.45
C ILE A 491 -11.40 23.00 -7.20
N ALA A 492 -10.87 21.84 -7.59
CA ALA A 492 -11.62 20.82 -8.31
C ALA A 492 -12.65 20.10 -7.41
N SER A 493 -12.28 19.85 -6.15
CA SER A 493 -13.13 19.28 -5.12
C SER A 493 -12.64 19.70 -3.73
N ALA A 494 -13.52 19.68 -2.73
CA ALA A 494 -13.12 19.80 -1.34
C ALA A 494 -12.36 18.55 -0.86
N ALA A 495 -12.82 17.36 -1.29
CA ALA A 495 -12.32 16.08 -0.82
C ALA A 495 -10.85 15.87 -1.21
N GLY A 496 -10.00 15.65 -0.22
CA GLY A 496 -8.55 15.45 -0.42
C GLY A 496 -7.77 16.72 -0.79
N THR A 497 -8.40 17.89 -0.84
CA THR A 497 -7.74 19.19 -0.98
C THR A 497 -7.30 19.70 0.40
N LYS A 498 -6.15 20.37 0.47
CA LYS A 498 -5.65 21.05 1.66
C LYS A 498 -5.28 22.49 1.32
N TYR A 499 -5.54 23.42 2.22
CA TYR A 499 -5.15 24.83 2.07
C TYR A 499 -4.32 25.32 3.26
N GLY A 500 -3.63 26.44 3.08
CA GLY A 500 -2.88 27.08 4.14
C GLY A 500 -2.49 28.50 3.79
N VAL A 501 -2.15 29.28 4.82
CA VAL A 501 -1.71 30.68 4.67
C VAL A 501 -0.33 30.87 5.27
N SER A 502 0.56 31.54 4.53
CA SER A 502 1.97 31.67 4.89
C SER A 502 2.53 33.06 4.62
N SER A 503 3.58 33.42 5.36
CA SER A 503 4.36 34.65 5.17
C SER A 503 5.77 34.48 5.74
N GLY A 504 6.76 34.45 4.87
CA GLY A 504 8.15 34.14 5.26
C GLY A 504 8.24 32.75 5.88
N THR A 505 8.74 32.67 7.12
CA THR A 505 8.83 31.43 7.91
C THR A 505 7.59 31.09 8.73
N PHE A 506 6.52 31.91 8.67
CA PHE A 506 5.27 31.67 9.40
C PHE A 506 4.25 31.01 8.49
N ALA A 507 3.57 29.97 8.99
CA ALA A 507 2.47 29.32 8.29
C ALA A 507 1.41 28.82 9.28
N ASP A 508 0.14 28.91 8.88
CA ASP A 508 -0.99 28.17 9.48
C ASP A 508 -1.69 27.43 8.32
N ASP A 509 -1.41 26.14 8.22
CA ASP A 509 -1.57 25.36 6.99
C ASP A 509 -2.21 23.98 7.21
N PHE A 510 -2.28 23.19 6.13
CA PHE A 510 -2.86 21.85 6.09
C PHE A 510 -4.32 21.78 6.60
N LYS A 511 -5.06 22.89 6.42
CA LYS A 511 -6.47 23.03 6.75
C LYS A 511 -7.32 22.34 5.69
N ASP A 512 -8.48 21.82 6.10
CA ASP A 512 -9.41 21.15 5.20
C ASP A 512 -10.51 22.11 4.71
N PRO A 513 -10.74 22.27 3.40
CA PRO A 513 -11.78 23.15 2.89
C PRO A 513 -13.19 22.56 3.04
N ALA A 514 -13.34 21.25 3.30
CA ALA A 514 -14.63 20.62 3.54
C ALA A 514 -15.22 20.98 4.91
N SER A 515 -14.43 21.53 5.84
CA SER A 515 -14.89 22.03 7.14
C SER A 515 -15.25 23.53 7.11
N LEU A 516 -15.39 24.14 5.93
CA LEU A 516 -15.74 25.54 5.76
C LEU A 516 -17.21 25.72 5.38
N GLU A 517 -17.81 26.79 5.89
CA GLU A 517 -19.17 27.19 5.54
C GLU A 517 -19.28 27.63 4.07
N ALA A 518 -20.48 27.55 3.51
CA ALA A 518 -20.75 27.96 2.12
C ALA A 518 -20.68 29.50 1.91
N THR A 519 -20.62 30.28 2.99
CA THR A 519 -20.56 31.75 2.99
C THR A 519 -19.60 32.28 4.05
N CYS A 520 -18.74 33.22 3.69
CA CYS A 520 -17.70 33.77 4.55
C CYS A 520 -18.31 34.71 5.59
N ALA A 521 -18.18 34.41 6.88
CA ALA A 521 -18.72 35.30 7.93
C ALA A 521 -17.89 36.59 8.06
N PRO A 522 -18.52 37.76 8.25
CA PRO A 522 -17.79 39.00 8.46
C PRO A 522 -17.08 39.00 9.82
N ILE A 523 -15.84 39.50 9.87
CA ILE A 523 -15.16 39.82 11.13
C ILE A 523 -15.56 41.22 11.60
N GLY A 524 -16.10 41.33 12.82
CA GLY A 524 -16.54 42.60 13.37
C GLY A 524 -15.36 43.51 13.70
N THR A 525 -15.40 44.77 13.25
CA THR A 525 -14.39 45.80 13.59
C THR A 525 -14.59 46.36 14.99
N VAL A 526 -15.79 46.25 15.55
CA VAL A 526 -16.16 46.69 16.90
C VAL A 526 -16.17 45.47 17.83
N ALA A 527 -15.50 45.57 18.99
CA ALA A 527 -15.63 44.56 20.04
C ALA A 527 -17.07 44.57 20.58
N PRO A 528 -17.73 43.42 20.79
CA PRO A 528 -19.13 43.38 21.23
C PRO A 528 -19.28 44.11 22.57
N SER A 529 -20.00 45.24 22.55
CA SER A 529 -20.18 46.12 23.71
C SER A 529 -20.95 45.40 24.81
N SER A 530 -20.32 45.25 25.98
CA SER A 530 -20.80 44.43 27.09
C SER A 530 -21.99 45.06 27.85
N THR A 531 -23.17 45.10 27.23
CA THR A 531 -24.41 45.59 27.86
C THR A 531 -25.66 44.85 27.35
N SER A 532 -25.69 43.53 27.48
CA SER A 532 -26.92 42.72 27.48
C SER A 532 -26.67 41.33 28.08
N SER A 533 -27.07 41.13 29.33
CA SER A 533 -26.95 39.84 30.01
C SER A 533 -28.13 38.92 29.65
N SER A 534 -28.10 38.31 28.47
CA SER A 534 -29.06 37.27 28.07
C SER A 534 -28.70 35.92 28.72
N VAL A 535 -28.78 35.85 30.05
CA VAL A 535 -28.69 34.59 30.80
C VAL A 535 -29.99 33.81 30.60
N VAL A 536 -29.97 32.79 29.73
CA VAL A 536 -31.11 31.89 29.53
C VAL A 536 -31.21 30.92 30.71
N SER A 537 -31.88 31.37 31.79
CA SER A 537 -32.12 30.59 33.00
C SER A 537 -33.58 30.15 33.13
N THR A 538 -33.87 28.93 32.68
CA THR A 538 -35.08 28.18 33.06
C THR A 538 -34.76 26.68 33.13
N SER A 539 -35.07 25.93 34.18
CA SER A 539 -35.42 26.30 35.56
C SER A 539 -35.33 25.03 36.42
N ARG A 540 -34.66 25.06 37.58
CA ARG A 540 -34.53 23.88 38.45
C ARG A 540 -35.30 24.08 39.75
N SER A 541 -36.29 23.22 40.01
CA SER A 541 -36.97 23.10 41.31
C SER A 541 -37.09 21.65 41.74
N SER A 542 -36.87 21.41 43.02
CA SER A 542 -37.06 20.14 43.73
C SER A 542 -38.54 19.98 44.16
N THR A 543 -39.02 18.93 44.84
CA THR A 543 -38.40 18.18 45.96
C THR A 543 -39.17 16.89 46.30
N SER A 544 -38.46 15.94 46.93
CA SER A 544 -38.97 14.91 47.86
C SER A 544 -39.80 13.72 47.33
N SER A 545 -39.19 12.53 47.35
CA SER A 545 -39.54 11.53 48.37
C SER A 545 -38.35 10.58 48.61
N ARG A 546 -38.48 9.60 49.52
CA ARG A 546 -37.37 8.96 50.26
C ARG A 546 -37.49 7.43 50.28
N ALA A 547 -36.48 6.72 49.76
CA ALA A 547 -36.28 5.28 49.98
C ALA A 547 -34.79 4.88 49.87
N SER A 548 -34.46 3.76 50.51
CA SER A 548 -33.12 3.26 50.89
C SER A 548 -32.05 3.11 49.79
N SER A 549 -30.80 3.13 50.26
CA SER A 549 -29.61 2.64 49.56
C SER A 549 -29.61 1.13 49.31
N THR A 550 -29.13 0.72 48.14
CA THR A 550 -28.47 -0.58 47.93
C THR A 550 -27.26 -0.36 47.02
N THR A 551 -26.12 -0.96 47.34
CA THR A 551 -24.88 -0.89 46.55
C THR A 551 -24.94 -1.82 45.33
N SER A 552 -24.64 -1.30 44.13
CA SER A 552 -24.29 -2.09 42.95
C SER A 552 -23.14 -1.45 42.20
N SER A 553 -22.16 -2.25 41.80
CA SER A 553 -21.00 -1.83 41.00
C SER A 553 -21.39 -1.59 39.54
N THR A 554 -21.13 -0.40 39.02
CA THR A 554 -21.33 -0.08 37.59
C THR A 554 -20.17 -0.68 36.79
N ALA A 555 -20.47 -1.66 35.94
CA ALA A 555 -19.52 -2.19 34.97
C ALA A 555 -19.33 -1.24 33.78
N VAL A 556 -18.28 -1.48 32.98
CA VAL A 556 -18.15 -0.89 31.63
C VAL A 556 -19.37 -1.28 30.80
N PRO A 557 -19.98 -0.37 30.01
CA PRO A 557 -21.07 -0.74 29.12
C PRO A 557 -20.55 -1.63 27.98
N THR A 558 -20.91 -2.91 28.03
CA THR A 558 -20.81 -3.82 26.87
C THR A 558 -21.81 -3.38 25.79
N PRO A 559 -21.49 -3.47 24.48
CA PRO A 559 -22.47 -3.21 23.43
C PRO A 559 -23.68 -4.16 23.54
N VAL A 560 -24.87 -3.67 23.18
CA VAL A 560 -26.13 -4.40 23.29
C VAL A 560 -26.94 -4.39 21.99
N HIS A 561 -27.57 -5.53 21.68
CA HIS A 561 -28.66 -5.57 20.70
C HIS A 561 -29.82 -4.77 21.28
N LYS A 562 -30.21 -3.65 20.67
CA LYS A 562 -31.23 -2.76 21.24
C LYS A 562 -32.61 -3.43 21.15
N PRO A 563 -33.32 -3.72 22.26
CA PRO A 563 -34.58 -4.47 22.18
C PRO A 563 -35.70 -3.75 21.40
N VAL A 564 -35.66 -2.41 21.40
CA VAL A 564 -36.62 -1.53 20.72
C VAL A 564 -35.87 -0.31 20.18
N VAL A 565 -36.16 0.07 18.94
CA VAL A 565 -35.60 1.24 18.24
C VAL A 565 -36.74 1.97 17.55
N GLY A 566 -37.09 3.17 18.04
CA GLY A 566 -38.25 3.93 17.56
C GLY A 566 -39.56 3.15 17.72
N LYS A 567 -40.15 2.73 16.58
CA LYS A 567 -41.38 1.90 16.55
C LYS A 567 -41.08 0.40 16.37
N TYR A 568 -39.82 0.01 16.18
CA TYR A 568 -39.43 -1.33 15.78
C TYR A 568 -38.88 -2.13 16.97
N SER A 569 -39.11 -3.44 16.97
CA SER A 569 -38.61 -4.38 17.97
C SER A 569 -37.61 -5.34 17.32
N PHE A 570 -36.53 -5.63 18.04
CA PHE A 570 -35.48 -6.55 17.58
C PHE A 570 -36.04 -7.96 17.41
N GLN A 571 -35.67 -8.63 16.31
CA GLN A 571 -36.09 -10.00 15.97
C GLN A 571 -34.95 -11.01 16.19
N GLY A 572 -33.69 -10.56 16.24
CA GLY A 572 -32.50 -11.41 16.33
C GLY A 572 -31.53 -11.16 15.18
N CYS A 573 -30.43 -11.91 15.18
CA CYS A 573 -29.51 -11.98 14.05
C CYS A 573 -30.10 -12.87 12.94
N TYR A 574 -30.07 -12.44 11.68
CA TYR A 574 -30.60 -13.18 10.54
C TYR A 574 -29.58 -13.33 9.41
N THR A 575 -29.54 -14.51 8.80
CA THR A 575 -28.74 -14.77 7.60
C THR A 575 -29.30 -14.02 6.40
N GLU A 576 -28.41 -13.75 5.44
CA GLU A 576 -28.83 -13.46 4.09
C GLU A 576 -29.66 -14.59 3.46
N GLY A 577 -30.42 -14.25 2.41
CA GLY A 577 -31.21 -15.21 1.65
C GLY A 577 -30.35 -16.03 0.68
N THR A 578 -30.79 -17.25 0.34
CA THR A 578 -30.04 -18.11 -0.60
C THR A 578 -30.05 -17.51 -2.02
N GLY A 579 -29.01 -16.75 -2.36
CA GLY A 579 -28.86 -16.07 -3.66
C GLY A 579 -29.74 -14.82 -3.83
N VAL A 580 -30.32 -14.30 -2.76
CA VAL A 580 -31.21 -13.12 -2.74
C VAL A 580 -31.02 -12.33 -1.45
N ARG A 581 -31.19 -11.00 -1.48
CA ARG A 581 -31.16 -10.17 -0.27
C ARG A 581 -32.32 -10.53 0.68
N ALA A 582 -32.05 -10.58 1.99
CA ALA A 582 -33.01 -10.88 3.04
C ALA A 582 -34.11 -9.81 3.12
N LEU A 583 -33.73 -8.55 2.93
CA LEU A 583 -34.60 -7.39 2.73
C LEU A 583 -34.16 -6.68 1.45
N ALA A 584 -35.07 -6.48 0.49
CA ALA A 584 -34.72 -6.10 -0.88
C ALA A 584 -35.46 -4.86 -1.42
N ASP A 585 -36.30 -4.20 -0.61
CA ASP A 585 -37.15 -3.12 -1.12
C ASP A 585 -36.42 -1.77 -1.20
N ALA A 586 -35.48 -1.52 -0.29
CA ALA A 586 -34.60 -0.35 -0.29
C ALA A 586 -33.33 -0.62 0.53
N ALA A 587 -32.26 0.13 0.27
CA ALA A 587 -31.04 0.11 1.07
C ALA A 587 -30.34 1.48 1.05
N PHE A 588 -29.51 1.76 2.06
CA PHE A 588 -28.53 2.85 2.03
C PHE A 588 -27.32 2.48 2.91
N VAL A 589 -26.20 3.17 2.70
CA VAL A 589 -24.91 2.85 3.34
C VAL A 589 -24.30 4.09 3.97
N ASP A 590 -23.80 3.98 5.20
CA ASP A 590 -22.96 4.97 5.88
C ASP A 590 -21.95 4.28 6.81
N TYR A 591 -20.80 3.91 6.26
CA TYR A 591 -19.71 3.27 7.01
C TYR A 591 -19.07 4.14 8.11
N ALA A 592 -19.40 5.43 8.20
CA ALA A 592 -18.81 6.37 9.17
C ALA A 592 -19.74 6.70 10.34
N ASN A 593 -21.07 6.76 10.12
CA ASN A 593 -22.03 7.27 11.11
C ASN A 593 -23.25 6.36 11.35
N MET A 594 -23.35 5.18 10.71
CA MET A 594 -24.49 4.28 10.89
C MET A 594 -24.79 3.99 12.37
N THR A 595 -26.09 4.00 12.69
CA THR A 595 -26.67 3.62 13.97
C THR A 595 -28.01 2.92 13.72
N SER A 596 -28.45 2.16 14.71
CA SER A 596 -29.79 1.59 14.79
C SER A 596 -30.88 2.63 14.54
N GLU A 597 -30.81 3.80 15.18
CA GLU A 597 -31.78 4.89 14.96
C GLU A 597 -31.72 5.47 13.53
N MET A 598 -30.52 5.58 12.93
CA MET A 598 -30.36 6.08 11.56
C MET A 598 -30.96 5.12 10.53
N CYS A 599 -30.75 3.81 10.68
CA CYS A 599 -31.41 2.81 9.84
C CYS A 599 -32.93 2.82 10.03
N ALA A 600 -33.40 2.81 11.29
CA ALA A 600 -34.83 2.89 11.62
C ALA A 600 -35.54 4.13 11.07
N SER A 601 -34.84 5.27 11.03
CA SER A 601 -35.39 6.54 10.53
C SER A 601 -35.55 6.53 9.01
N ASN A 602 -34.57 6.01 8.28
CA ASN A 602 -34.63 5.91 6.82
C ASN A 602 -35.57 4.80 6.35
N CYS A 603 -35.60 3.66 7.04
CA CYS A 603 -36.55 2.57 6.77
C CYS A 603 -37.95 2.77 7.40
N ALA A 604 -38.30 3.96 7.90
CA ALA A 604 -39.53 4.22 8.67
C ALA A 604 -40.86 4.00 7.90
N ALA A 605 -40.80 3.73 6.59
CA ALA A 605 -41.93 3.36 5.74
C ALA A 605 -42.16 1.84 5.63
N TYR A 606 -41.22 1.00 6.08
CA TYR A 606 -41.19 -0.45 5.85
C TYR A 606 -41.58 -1.26 7.10
N VAL A 607 -42.03 -2.50 6.90
CA VAL A 607 -42.39 -3.42 8.00
C VAL A 607 -41.15 -3.96 8.72
N TYR A 608 -40.05 -4.17 8.01
CA TYR A 608 -38.76 -4.61 8.53
C TYR A 608 -37.63 -3.67 8.10
N TRP A 609 -36.57 -3.66 8.90
CA TRP A 609 -35.25 -3.22 8.49
C TRP A 609 -34.19 -4.02 9.23
N GLY A 610 -32.97 -4.01 8.73
CA GLY A 610 -31.83 -4.57 9.44
C GLY A 610 -30.53 -3.91 9.00
N ILE A 611 -29.53 -3.91 9.88
CA ILE A 611 -28.19 -3.44 9.53
C ILE A 611 -27.29 -4.67 9.35
N GLU A 612 -26.60 -4.71 8.23
CA GLU A 612 -25.53 -5.65 7.92
C GLU A 612 -24.18 -4.90 7.95
N TYR A 613 -23.09 -5.65 8.14
CA TYR A 613 -21.73 -5.19 7.82
C TYR A 613 -21.39 -3.78 8.37
N TYR A 614 -21.77 -3.52 9.64
CA TYR A 614 -21.62 -2.28 10.42
C TYR A 614 -22.23 -0.99 9.86
N GLY A 615 -22.36 -0.84 8.53
CA GLY A 615 -22.76 0.39 7.87
C GLY A 615 -23.76 0.24 6.73
N GLU A 616 -24.25 -0.97 6.43
CA GLU A 616 -25.24 -1.23 5.37
C GLU A 616 -26.64 -1.41 5.96
N CYS A 617 -27.55 -0.48 5.72
CA CYS A 617 -28.94 -0.59 6.18
C CYS A 617 -29.86 -1.05 5.06
N TYR A 618 -30.64 -2.10 5.32
CA TYR A 618 -31.61 -2.69 4.39
C TYR A 618 -33.04 -2.55 4.93
N CYS A 619 -33.99 -2.23 4.06
CA CYS A 619 -35.41 -2.11 4.36
C CYS A 619 -36.25 -3.12 3.55
N GLY A 620 -37.35 -3.62 4.12
CA GLY A 620 -38.27 -4.51 3.39
C GLY A 620 -39.63 -4.66 4.05
N ASN A 621 -40.67 -4.90 3.25
CA ASN A 621 -42.00 -5.22 3.77
C ASN A 621 -42.18 -6.72 4.07
N GLU A 622 -41.40 -7.57 3.40
CA GLU A 622 -41.30 -9.00 3.66
C GLU A 622 -39.83 -9.38 3.88
N LEU A 623 -39.59 -10.47 4.64
CA LEU A 623 -38.28 -11.08 4.80
C LEU A 623 -38.20 -12.27 3.84
N ALA A 624 -37.10 -12.40 3.10
CA ALA A 624 -36.92 -13.47 2.11
C ALA A 624 -37.13 -14.86 2.74
N ALA A 625 -37.92 -15.72 2.09
CA ALA A 625 -38.31 -17.03 2.64
C ALA A 625 -37.15 -18.04 2.83
N SER A 626 -35.95 -17.72 2.34
CA SER A 626 -34.70 -18.45 2.55
C SER A 626 -33.75 -17.81 3.57
N SER A 627 -34.09 -16.64 4.11
CA SER A 627 -33.39 -16.06 5.27
C SER A 627 -33.76 -16.82 6.54
N THR A 628 -32.78 -17.07 7.40
CA THR A 628 -32.95 -17.88 8.62
C THR A 628 -32.33 -17.17 9.82
N GLN A 629 -32.85 -17.44 11.03
CA GLN A 629 -32.29 -16.86 12.24
C GLN A 629 -30.93 -17.51 12.54
N ALA A 630 -29.90 -16.68 12.72
CA ALA A 630 -28.54 -17.07 13.07
C ALA A 630 -28.37 -17.11 14.61
N PRO A 631 -27.26 -17.69 15.13
CA PRO A 631 -26.80 -17.40 16.48
C PRO A 631 -26.73 -15.89 16.73
N LEU A 632 -27.01 -15.44 17.96
CA LEU A 632 -27.09 -14.00 18.24
C LEU A 632 -25.69 -13.37 18.21
N GLU A 633 -24.69 -14.12 18.66
CA GLU A 633 -23.27 -13.81 18.62
C GLU A 633 -22.69 -13.63 17.20
N ASP A 634 -23.38 -14.09 16.15
CA ASP A 634 -22.96 -13.84 14.76
C ASP A 634 -23.08 -12.35 14.40
N CYS A 635 -24.05 -11.61 14.97
CA CYS A 635 -24.24 -10.17 14.72
C CYS A 635 -23.37 -9.33 15.68
N SER A 636 -22.06 -9.51 15.59
CA SER A 636 -21.07 -8.97 16.55
C SER A 636 -20.42 -7.65 16.13
N PHE A 637 -20.73 -7.09 14.96
CA PHE A 637 -20.14 -5.82 14.52
C PHE A 637 -20.78 -4.63 15.25
N ILE A 638 -19.96 -3.67 15.66
CA ILE A 638 -20.39 -2.48 16.42
C ILE A 638 -20.76 -1.35 15.47
N CYS A 639 -21.83 -0.61 15.75
CA CYS A 639 -22.25 0.53 14.93
C CYS A 639 -21.23 1.69 14.99
N PRO A 640 -20.74 2.22 13.86
CA PRO A 640 -19.69 3.25 13.86
C PRO A 640 -20.17 4.58 14.45
N GLY A 641 -21.45 4.93 14.31
CA GLY A 641 -22.04 6.12 14.92
C GLY A 641 -22.42 5.98 16.40
N ASN A 642 -22.42 4.76 16.97
CA ASN A 642 -22.70 4.53 18.39
C ASN A 642 -22.05 3.22 18.89
N PRO A 643 -20.94 3.28 19.65
CA PRO A 643 -20.19 2.08 20.04
C PRO A 643 -20.87 1.20 21.12
N ASN A 644 -22.12 1.50 21.50
CA ASN A 644 -22.87 0.78 22.55
C ASN A 644 -23.92 -0.20 21.97
N GLU A 645 -23.95 -0.40 20.66
CA GLU A 645 -24.96 -1.19 19.93
C GLU A 645 -24.34 -1.98 18.77
N TYR A 646 -25.01 -3.06 18.35
CA TYR A 646 -24.59 -3.89 17.23
C TYR A 646 -25.29 -3.51 15.92
N CYS A 647 -24.56 -3.65 14.82
CA CYS A 647 -24.94 -3.37 13.44
C CYS A 647 -24.62 -4.58 12.54
N GLY A 648 -25.11 -5.75 12.95
CA GLY A 648 -25.03 -6.99 12.16
C GLY A 648 -23.64 -7.62 12.14
N ALA A 649 -23.33 -8.29 11.03
CA ALA A 649 -21.98 -8.68 10.57
C ALA A 649 -22.04 -9.01 9.07
N GLY A 650 -20.96 -9.50 8.46
CA GLY A 650 -21.00 -9.95 7.06
C GLY A 650 -21.95 -11.15 6.84
N ASN A 651 -22.88 -11.04 5.89
CA ASN A 651 -23.99 -11.97 5.65
C ASN A 651 -24.90 -12.17 6.88
N ARG A 652 -25.04 -11.13 7.72
CA ARG A 652 -25.77 -11.14 9.00
C ARG A 652 -26.45 -9.81 9.29
N LEU A 653 -27.78 -9.78 9.21
CA LEU A 653 -28.59 -8.61 9.54
C LEU A 653 -28.97 -8.62 11.03
N GLU A 654 -28.66 -7.55 11.74
CA GLU A 654 -29.29 -7.19 13.02
C GLU A 654 -30.73 -6.76 12.69
N LEU A 655 -31.69 -7.70 12.74
CA LEU A 655 -33.02 -7.54 12.14
C LEU A 655 -34.05 -6.96 13.12
N TYR A 656 -34.83 -5.99 12.65
CA TYR A 656 -35.90 -5.31 13.37
C TYR A 656 -37.23 -5.35 12.62
N LYS A 657 -38.35 -5.33 13.35
CA LYS A 657 -39.71 -5.39 12.81
C LYS A 657 -40.63 -4.36 13.46
N LEU A 658 -41.51 -3.76 12.67
CA LEU A 658 -42.48 -2.75 13.11
C LEU A 658 -43.40 -3.33 14.19
N THR A 659 -43.38 -2.71 15.37
CA THR A 659 -44.15 -3.17 16.52
C THR A 659 -45.57 -2.61 16.43
N SER A 660 -46.52 -3.45 16.05
CA SER A 660 -47.94 -3.08 15.98
C SER A 660 -48.48 -2.66 17.36
N ALA A 661 -48.57 -1.35 17.59
CA ALA A 661 -49.16 -0.75 18.78
C ALA A 661 -50.69 -0.96 18.82
N ALA A 662 -51.11 -2.19 19.11
CA ALA A 662 -52.50 -2.59 19.12
C ALA A 662 -53.15 -2.35 20.48
N THR A 663 -54.11 -1.43 20.55
CA THR A 663 -55.06 -1.36 21.68
C THR A 663 -56.47 -1.07 21.16
N SER A 664 -57.21 -2.16 20.99
CA SER A 664 -58.55 -2.42 21.53
C SER A 664 -59.68 -1.43 21.20
N SER A 665 -60.88 -1.86 20.79
CA SER A 665 -61.59 -3.12 21.09
C SER A 665 -62.38 -3.60 19.84
N ARG A 666 -63.05 -4.75 19.79
CA ARG A 666 -63.71 -5.53 20.85
C ARG A 666 -63.96 -6.98 20.41
N SER A 667 -63.66 -7.95 21.28
CA SER A 667 -64.00 -9.37 21.04
C SER A 667 -65.44 -9.68 21.45
N SER A 668 -66.17 -10.43 20.63
CA SER A 668 -67.45 -11.05 20.99
C SER A 668 -67.63 -12.37 20.23
N SER A 669 -67.92 -13.46 20.93
CA SER A 669 -67.91 -14.83 20.40
C SER A 669 -69.29 -15.28 19.88
N SER A 670 -69.35 -15.65 18.59
CA SER A 670 -70.44 -16.41 17.93
C SER A 670 -71.81 -15.66 17.87
N VAL A 671 -72.74 -15.94 16.95
CA VAL A 671 -73.03 -17.15 16.14
C VAL A 671 -73.55 -16.75 14.73
N ARG A 672 -72.99 -17.36 13.66
CA ARG A 672 -73.60 -17.70 12.33
C ARG A 672 -74.41 -16.63 11.54
N SER A 673 -74.10 -16.52 10.23
CA SER A 673 -74.98 -16.15 9.07
C SER A 673 -74.65 -14.87 8.29
N THR A 674 -74.73 -15.01 6.95
CA THR A 674 -75.29 -14.10 5.92
C THR A 674 -74.82 -12.64 5.72
N SER A 675 -74.38 -12.42 4.47
CA SER A 675 -74.69 -11.29 3.56
C SER A 675 -74.27 -9.85 3.88
N SER A 676 -73.26 -9.39 3.13
CA SER A 676 -73.38 -8.39 2.03
C SER A 676 -74.37 -7.22 2.14
N ALA A 677 -73.87 -6.00 1.89
CA ALA A 677 -74.29 -5.09 0.79
C ALA A 677 -74.28 -3.58 1.14
N SER A 678 -73.58 -2.81 0.29
CA SER A 678 -74.01 -1.52 -0.30
C SER A 678 -74.30 -0.26 0.56
N SER A 679 -73.29 0.64 0.57
CA SER A 679 -73.36 1.99 -0.04
C SER A 679 -74.19 3.14 0.58
N VAL A 680 -73.94 4.35 0.01
CA VAL A 680 -74.85 5.52 -0.20
C VAL A 680 -74.57 6.82 0.62
N ARG A 681 -73.87 7.78 -0.05
CA ARG A 681 -74.03 9.28 -0.03
C ARG A 681 -73.85 10.05 1.31
N SER A 682 -73.57 11.38 1.36
CA SER A 682 -73.00 12.39 0.44
C SER A 682 -72.81 13.73 1.21
N SER A 683 -71.97 14.65 0.68
CA SER A 683 -71.93 16.12 0.98
C SER A 683 -71.48 16.57 2.40
N SER A 684 -70.90 17.76 2.62
CA SER A 684 -70.54 18.88 1.71
C SER A 684 -69.40 19.78 2.23
N SER A 685 -68.78 20.52 1.29
CA SER A 685 -67.96 21.76 1.34
C SER A 685 -68.06 22.71 2.56
N VAL A 686 -67.12 23.64 2.86
CA VAL A 686 -66.46 24.63 1.96
C VAL A 686 -64.99 24.96 2.33
N SER A 687 -64.23 25.39 1.32
CA SER A 687 -62.79 25.66 1.26
C SER A 687 -62.32 27.07 1.68
N SER A 688 -61.00 27.21 1.87
CA SER A 688 -60.22 28.35 1.32
C SER A 688 -58.89 27.82 0.72
N ARG A 689 -58.12 28.64 -0.02
CA ARG A 689 -57.23 28.12 -1.10
C ARG A 689 -55.93 28.92 -1.29
N SER A 690 -54.81 28.21 -1.43
CA SER A 690 -53.61 28.60 -2.20
C SER A 690 -52.92 27.34 -2.75
N SER A 691 -52.06 27.45 -3.76
CA SER A 691 -51.65 26.27 -4.55
C SER A 691 -50.28 26.36 -5.24
N THR A 692 -49.44 25.35 -5.02
CA THR A 692 -48.30 24.93 -5.86
C THR A 692 -48.28 23.40 -5.88
N ALA A 693 -47.87 22.79 -7.00
CA ALA A 693 -47.99 21.34 -7.22
C ALA A 693 -46.66 20.59 -6.95
N PRO A 694 -46.70 19.33 -6.49
CA PRO A 694 -45.51 18.51 -6.26
C PRO A 694 -45.03 17.81 -7.55
N THR A 695 -43.73 17.51 -7.59
CA THR A 695 -43.08 16.70 -8.64
C THR A 695 -42.64 15.35 -8.05
N SER A 696 -42.71 14.28 -8.85
CA SER A 696 -42.36 12.91 -8.43
C SER A 696 -40.87 12.59 -8.57
N THR A 697 -40.30 11.92 -7.58
CA THR A 697 -38.95 11.33 -7.60
C THR A 697 -38.84 10.21 -8.64
N PRO A 698 -37.70 10.06 -9.36
CA PRO A 698 -37.49 8.95 -10.30
C PRO A 698 -37.26 7.60 -9.61
N THR A 699 -37.19 6.52 -10.40
CA THR A 699 -37.01 5.12 -9.95
C THR A 699 -36.22 4.36 -11.01
N LEU A 700 -35.36 3.42 -10.60
CA LEU A 700 -34.48 2.65 -11.49
C LEU A 700 -35.23 1.98 -12.65
N ALA A 701 -34.90 2.39 -13.87
CA ALA A 701 -35.57 1.94 -15.08
C ALA A 701 -34.65 1.98 -16.31
N ILE A 702 -34.97 1.16 -17.31
CA ILE A 702 -34.34 1.24 -18.63
C ILE A 702 -34.79 2.54 -19.31
N LYS A 703 -33.85 3.44 -19.57
CA LYS A 703 -34.11 4.74 -20.20
C LYS A 703 -34.23 4.58 -21.73
N PRO A 704 -35.37 4.95 -22.36
CA PRO A 704 -35.58 4.68 -23.78
C PRO A 704 -34.91 5.72 -24.70
N VAL A 705 -34.68 6.95 -24.21
CA VAL A 705 -34.14 8.08 -24.96
C VAL A 705 -33.26 8.92 -24.05
N VAL A 706 -32.08 9.31 -24.56
CA VAL A 706 -31.06 10.10 -23.86
C VAL A 706 -30.61 11.21 -24.80
N GLY A 707 -31.04 12.45 -24.52
CA GLY A 707 -30.87 13.57 -25.46
C GLY A 707 -31.47 13.26 -26.85
N ASN A 708 -30.63 13.26 -27.88
CA ASN A 708 -31.03 12.91 -29.27
C ASN A 708 -30.86 11.41 -29.61
N TYR A 709 -30.41 10.57 -28.66
CA TYR A 709 -30.11 9.17 -28.89
C TYR A 709 -31.22 8.26 -28.36
N VAL A 710 -31.57 7.22 -29.11
CA VAL A 710 -32.60 6.23 -28.79
C VAL A 710 -31.94 4.91 -28.43
N ARG A 711 -32.38 4.27 -27.34
CA ARG A 711 -31.85 2.96 -26.89
C ARG A 711 -31.99 1.92 -28.01
N GLN A 712 -30.90 1.22 -28.31
CA GLN A 712 -30.88 0.08 -29.23
C GLN A 712 -31.02 -1.24 -28.47
N GLY A 713 -30.53 -1.30 -27.23
CA GLY A 713 -30.60 -2.46 -26.35
C GLY A 713 -29.31 -2.69 -25.57
N CYS A 714 -29.25 -3.78 -24.82
CA CYS A 714 -28.00 -4.32 -24.32
C CYS A 714 -27.30 -5.13 -25.43
N TYR A 715 -26.03 -4.86 -25.69
CA TYR A 715 -25.22 -5.48 -26.75
C TYR A 715 -23.98 -6.16 -26.18
N THR A 716 -23.40 -7.06 -26.96
CA THR A 716 -22.10 -7.68 -26.70
C THR A 716 -20.96 -6.85 -27.28
N GLU A 717 -19.77 -6.99 -26.73
CA GLU A 717 -18.54 -6.59 -27.44
C GLU A 717 -18.35 -7.41 -28.72
N GLY A 718 -17.49 -6.95 -29.63
CA GLY A 718 -17.17 -7.68 -30.84
C GLY A 718 -16.23 -8.87 -30.59
N ASP A 719 -16.11 -9.76 -31.58
CA ASP A 719 -15.31 -10.98 -31.50
C ASP A 719 -13.80 -10.64 -31.48
N GLY A 720 -13.26 -10.46 -30.27
CA GLY A 720 -11.89 -9.98 -30.04
C GLY A 720 -11.68 -8.48 -30.28
N VAL A 721 -12.73 -7.68 -30.44
CA VAL A 721 -12.67 -6.24 -30.76
C VAL A 721 -13.75 -5.43 -30.02
N ARG A 722 -13.49 -4.14 -29.78
CA ARG A 722 -14.47 -3.24 -29.14
C ARG A 722 -15.71 -3.01 -30.02
N ALA A 723 -16.92 -3.04 -29.43
CA ALA A 723 -18.17 -2.81 -30.18
C ALA A 723 -18.24 -1.40 -30.78
N LEU A 724 -17.70 -0.40 -30.07
CA LEU A 724 -17.54 0.98 -30.52
C LEU A 724 -16.06 1.39 -30.38
N SER A 725 -15.41 1.65 -31.52
CA SER A 725 -13.97 1.92 -31.63
C SER A 725 -13.60 3.40 -31.78
N GLY A 726 -14.50 4.31 -31.38
CA GLY A 726 -14.28 5.76 -31.43
C GLY A 726 -13.72 6.34 -30.12
N ALA A 727 -14.18 7.55 -29.77
CA ALA A 727 -13.78 8.21 -28.52
C ALA A 727 -14.28 7.45 -27.29
N GLN A 728 -13.53 7.57 -26.19
CA GLN A 728 -13.81 6.90 -24.91
C GLN A 728 -13.67 7.91 -23.77
N TYR A 729 -14.55 7.81 -22.79
CA TYR A 729 -14.57 8.64 -21.58
C TYR A 729 -14.97 7.76 -20.39
N VAL A 730 -14.29 7.89 -19.25
CA VAL A 730 -14.45 6.96 -18.12
C VAL A 730 -14.61 7.74 -16.82
N ASP A 731 -15.65 7.43 -16.06
CA ASP A 731 -16.02 8.06 -14.80
C ASP A 731 -16.81 7.10 -13.89
N TYR A 732 -16.12 6.21 -13.18
CA TYR A 732 -16.74 5.25 -12.25
C TYR A 732 -17.39 5.88 -10.99
N VAL A 733 -17.40 7.22 -10.87
CA VAL A 733 -17.99 7.93 -9.72
C VAL A 733 -19.18 8.80 -10.14
N GLY A 734 -19.11 9.41 -11.32
CA GLY A 734 -20.11 10.37 -11.81
C GLY A 734 -20.85 9.97 -13.09
N MET A 735 -20.56 8.83 -13.73
CA MET A 735 -21.20 8.46 -15.00
C MET A 735 -22.74 8.41 -14.90
N THR A 736 -23.38 9.06 -15.88
CA THR A 736 -24.80 8.91 -16.24
C THR A 736 -24.91 8.76 -17.75
N LEU A 737 -26.08 8.33 -18.22
CA LEU A 737 -26.36 8.25 -19.65
C LEU A 737 -26.27 9.62 -20.32
N GLU A 738 -26.74 10.72 -19.69
CA GLU A 738 -26.55 12.08 -20.20
C GLU A 738 -25.07 12.47 -20.33
N ILE A 739 -24.24 12.12 -19.34
CA ILE A 739 -22.80 12.45 -19.36
C ILE A 739 -22.12 11.70 -20.50
N CYS A 740 -22.47 10.42 -20.73
CA CYS A 740 -21.96 9.69 -21.89
C CYS A 740 -22.46 10.29 -23.22
N ALA A 741 -23.77 10.55 -23.35
CA ALA A 741 -24.37 11.14 -24.55
C ALA A 741 -23.78 12.51 -24.91
N SER A 742 -23.42 13.31 -23.89
CA SER A 742 -22.79 14.62 -24.03
C SER A 742 -21.33 14.50 -24.50
N ASN A 743 -20.54 13.59 -23.90
CA ASN A 743 -19.16 13.34 -24.34
C ASN A 743 -19.10 12.72 -25.75
N CYS A 744 -20.11 11.94 -26.14
CA CYS A 744 -20.25 11.37 -27.48
C CYS A 744 -20.98 12.30 -28.49
N ALA A 745 -21.25 13.56 -28.15
CA ALA A 745 -22.01 14.47 -29.01
C ALA A 745 -21.36 14.65 -30.40
N GLY A 746 -21.97 14.05 -31.43
CA GLY A 746 -21.47 14.04 -32.81
C GLY A 746 -21.08 12.66 -33.34
N THR A 747 -21.11 11.60 -32.54
CA THR A 747 -21.07 10.21 -33.03
C THR A 747 -22.46 9.66 -33.29
N ALA A 748 -22.59 8.73 -34.25
CA ALA A 748 -23.87 8.08 -34.56
C ALA A 748 -24.37 7.13 -33.45
N TYR A 749 -23.46 6.61 -32.62
CA TYR A 749 -23.72 5.73 -31.49
C TYR A 749 -22.95 6.18 -30.24
N PHE A 750 -23.51 5.87 -29.08
CA PHE A 750 -22.77 5.70 -27.83
C PHE A 750 -23.25 4.46 -27.10
N GLY A 751 -22.47 3.93 -26.18
CA GLY A 751 -22.95 2.98 -25.18
C GLY A 751 -22.10 3.04 -23.92
N VAL A 752 -22.68 2.60 -22.79
CA VAL A 752 -21.94 2.53 -21.52
C VAL A 752 -21.68 1.06 -21.17
N GLU A 753 -20.47 0.78 -20.70
CA GLU A 753 -20.03 -0.49 -20.12
C GLU A 753 -19.66 -0.30 -18.64
N TYR A 754 -19.64 -1.42 -17.90
CA TYR A 754 -19.01 -1.51 -16.58
C TYR A 754 -19.45 -0.45 -15.55
N GLY A 755 -20.65 0.12 -15.70
CA GLY A 755 -21.17 1.22 -14.88
C GLY A 755 -20.56 2.59 -15.19
N GLY A 756 -19.26 2.65 -15.50
CA GLY A 756 -18.49 3.90 -15.61
C GLY A 756 -17.73 4.12 -16.93
N GLU A 757 -17.83 3.25 -17.93
CA GLU A 757 -17.07 3.36 -19.18
C GLU A 757 -17.96 3.78 -20.36
N CYS A 758 -17.82 5.01 -20.84
CA CYS A 758 -18.55 5.52 -22.00
C CYS A 758 -17.77 5.34 -23.31
N TYR A 759 -18.39 4.68 -24.28
CA TYR A 759 -17.84 4.40 -25.60
C TYR A 759 -18.65 5.12 -26.69
N CYS A 760 -17.97 5.83 -27.59
CA CYS A 760 -18.57 6.55 -28.72
C CYS A 760 -18.19 5.88 -30.05
N GLY A 761 -19.07 5.90 -31.07
CA GLY A 761 -18.70 5.38 -32.40
C GLY A 761 -19.58 5.86 -33.55
N GLN A 762 -19.00 5.99 -34.76
CA GLN A 762 -19.75 6.28 -35.98
C GLN A 762 -20.39 5.02 -36.60
N THR A 763 -19.87 3.85 -36.24
CA THR A 763 -20.36 2.52 -36.61
C THR A 763 -20.29 1.61 -35.39
N LEU A 764 -21.31 0.78 -35.22
CA LEU A 764 -21.21 -0.43 -34.39
C LEU A 764 -20.43 -1.49 -35.18
N ASP A 765 -19.56 -2.27 -34.52
CA ASP A 765 -18.87 -3.38 -35.17
C ASP A 765 -19.86 -4.47 -35.65
N ALA A 766 -19.55 -5.12 -36.77
CA ALA A 766 -20.43 -6.12 -37.38
C ALA A 766 -20.54 -7.45 -36.60
N THR A 767 -19.66 -7.69 -35.63
CA THR A 767 -19.70 -8.85 -34.73
C THR A 767 -20.37 -8.55 -33.38
N SER A 768 -20.55 -7.27 -33.02
CA SER A 768 -21.35 -6.87 -31.86
C SER A 768 -22.83 -7.16 -32.11
N ILE A 769 -23.38 -8.09 -31.34
CA ILE A 769 -24.79 -8.53 -31.44
C ILE A 769 -25.58 -8.18 -30.17
N PRO A 770 -26.92 -8.02 -30.25
CA PRO A 770 -27.75 -7.84 -29.07
C PRO A 770 -27.56 -8.99 -28.07
N ALA A 771 -27.42 -8.67 -26.79
CA ALA A 771 -27.34 -9.66 -25.73
C ALA A 771 -28.63 -10.50 -25.67
N ALA A 772 -28.48 -11.82 -25.51
CA ALA A 772 -29.58 -12.79 -25.54
C ALA A 772 -30.64 -12.52 -24.44
N ASN A 773 -30.21 -11.94 -23.33
CA ASN A 773 -31.06 -11.32 -22.32
C ASN A 773 -30.78 -9.81 -22.29
N GLN A 774 -31.84 -9.00 -22.36
CA GLN A 774 -31.74 -7.54 -22.41
C GLN A 774 -31.60 -6.88 -21.04
N LEU A 775 -31.61 -7.68 -19.97
CA LEU A 775 -31.25 -7.29 -18.60
C LEU A 775 -29.80 -7.67 -18.22
N ASP A 776 -28.99 -8.19 -19.17
CA ASP A 776 -27.56 -8.45 -18.94
C ASP A 776 -26.78 -7.16 -18.61
N CYS A 777 -27.25 -6.01 -19.10
CA CYS A 777 -26.71 -4.68 -18.79
C CYS A 777 -27.30 -4.19 -17.46
N SER A 778 -26.89 -4.84 -16.37
CA SER A 778 -27.47 -4.69 -15.03
C SER A 778 -26.75 -3.71 -14.10
N PHE A 779 -25.60 -3.16 -14.50
CA PHE A 779 -24.85 -2.23 -13.65
C PHE A 779 -25.59 -0.88 -13.61
N ILE A 780 -25.70 -0.31 -12.42
CA ILE A 780 -26.35 0.98 -12.19
C ILE A 780 -25.35 2.10 -12.50
N CYS A 781 -25.83 3.21 -13.08
CA CYS A 781 -24.99 4.38 -13.33
C CYS A 781 -24.60 5.06 -11.99
N PRO A 782 -23.31 5.22 -11.64
CA PRO A 782 -22.89 5.73 -10.34
C PRO A 782 -23.29 7.20 -10.10
N GLY A 783 -23.44 8.01 -11.16
CA GLY A 783 -23.95 9.38 -11.07
C GLY A 783 -25.47 9.51 -11.04
N ASP A 784 -26.24 8.48 -11.42
CA ASP A 784 -27.71 8.46 -11.36
C ASP A 784 -28.21 7.03 -11.10
N ALA A 785 -28.55 6.76 -9.83
CA ALA A 785 -29.05 5.47 -9.38
C ALA A 785 -30.43 5.08 -9.97
N SER A 786 -31.03 5.91 -10.83
CA SER A 786 -32.23 5.58 -11.61
C SER A 786 -31.95 5.00 -13.01
N GLU A 787 -30.69 4.82 -13.40
CA GLU A 787 -30.27 4.40 -14.74
C GLU A 787 -29.40 3.12 -14.77
N TYR A 788 -29.36 2.47 -15.94
CA TYR A 788 -28.47 1.34 -16.24
C TYR A 788 -27.33 1.74 -17.17
N CYS A 789 -26.09 1.35 -16.83
CA CYS A 789 -24.84 1.70 -17.49
C CYS A 789 -24.03 0.45 -17.90
N GLY A 790 -24.67 -0.50 -18.59
CA GLY A 790 -24.02 -1.69 -19.13
C GLY A 790 -23.77 -2.81 -18.11
N ALA A 791 -22.79 -3.66 -18.38
CA ALA A 791 -22.15 -4.60 -17.46
C ALA A 791 -20.83 -5.11 -18.10
N GLY A 792 -20.09 -6.01 -17.44
CA GLY A 792 -18.85 -6.57 -18.02
C GLY A 792 -19.08 -7.32 -19.34
N ASN A 793 -18.40 -6.90 -20.41
CA ASN A 793 -18.58 -7.33 -21.80
C ASN A 793 -20.02 -7.11 -22.32
N ARG A 794 -20.68 -6.03 -21.85
CA ARG A 794 -22.08 -5.71 -22.14
C ARG A 794 -22.31 -4.20 -22.25
N LEU A 795 -22.49 -3.73 -23.48
CA LEU A 795 -22.73 -2.32 -23.78
C LEU A 795 -24.22 -1.98 -23.75
N GLU A 796 -24.63 -1.07 -22.88
CA GLU A 796 -25.98 -0.48 -22.93
C GLU A 796 -25.98 0.58 -24.05
N LEU A 797 -26.44 0.19 -25.23
CA LEU A 797 -26.19 0.88 -26.50
C LEU A 797 -27.34 1.82 -26.91
N TYR A 798 -26.96 3.02 -27.38
CA TYR A 798 -27.85 4.06 -27.89
C TYR A 798 -27.39 4.56 -29.28
N LYS A 799 -28.34 5.00 -30.11
CA LYS A 799 -28.09 5.48 -31.48
C LYS A 799 -28.80 6.80 -31.75
N LEU A 800 -28.13 7.71 -32.45
CA LEU A 800 -28.66 9.03 -32.80
C LEU A 800 -29.94 8.90 -33.64
N GLY A 801 -31.04 9.45 -33.13
CA GLY A 801 -32.34 9.46 -33.79
C GLY A 801 -32.42 10.50 -34.91
N SER A 802 -33.02 10.14 -36.04
CA SER A 802 -33.35 11.11 -37.09
C SER A 802 -34.61 11.88 -36.72
N VAL A 803 -34.46 13.18 -36.46
CA VAL A 803 -35.56 14.06 -35.99
C VAL A 803 -36.50 14.45 -37.14
N SER A 804 -37.35 13.51 -37.56
CA SER A 804 -38.44 13.77 -38.50
C SER A 804 -39.57 14.55 -37.82
N SER A 805 -39.66 15.85 -38.08
CA SER A 805 -40.67 16.73 -37.49
C SER A 805 -42.08 16.48 -38.04
N SER A 806 -42.99 15.96 -37.22
CA SER A 806 -44.43 15.96 -37.50
C SER A 806 -45.27 16.15 -36.23
N SER A 807 -46.39 16.87 -36.37
CA SER A 807 -47.16 17.44 -35.26
C SER A 807 -48.28 16.54 -34.72
N SER A 808 -48.50 16.63 -33.41
CA SER A 808 -49.81 16.62 -32.74
C SER A 808 -50.84 15.53 -33.08
N SER A 809 -51.03 14.55 -32.17
CA SER A 809 -52.39 14.10 -31.80
C SER A 809 -52.44 13.46 -30.40
N ARG A 810 -53.64 13.44 -29.82
CA ARG A 810 -53.93 13.11 -28.41
C ARG A 810 -54.26 11.62 -28.20
N VAL A 811 -53.95 11.14 -26.98
CA VAL A 811 -54.77 10.22 -26.15
C VAL A 811 -55.19 8.86 -26.76
N SER A 812 -54.73 7.76 -26.14
CA SER A 812 -55.61 6.78 -25.47
C SER A 812 -54.84 5.75 -24.65
N SER A 813 -55.40 5.35 -23.50
CA SER A 813 -54.93 4.23 -22.68
C SER A 813 -55.59 2.93 -23.13
N ALA A 814 -54.86 1.81 -23.13
CA ALA A 814 -55.43 0.48 -22.91
C ALA A 814 -54.34 -0.53 -22.52
N SER A 815 -54.70 -1.51 -21.70
CA SER A 815 -53.83 -2.58 -21.20
C SER A 815 -54.02 -3.89 -22.00
N SER A 816 -53.27 -4.92 -21.60
CA SER A 816 -53.72 -6.33 -21.48
C SER A 816 -53.35 -7.36 -22.57
N VAL A 817 -52.45 -8.27 -22.13
CA VAL A 817 -52.29 -9.72 -22.41
C VAL A 817 -52.02 -10.28 -23.81
N ARG A 818 -51.06 -11.24 -23.80
CA ARG A 818 -50.95 -12.47 -24.62
C ARG A 818 -50.71 -12.30 -26.12
N SER A 819 -50.07 -13.23 -26.83
CA SER A 819 -49.11 -14.34 -26.56
C SER A 819 -49.03 -15.11 -27.88
N SER A 820 -48.03 -16.00 -28.05
CA SER A 820 -47.90 -16.93 -29.20
C SER A 820 -47.65 -16.21 -30.55
N SER A 821 -46.53 -16.45 -31.23
CA SER A 821 -46.18 -17.66 -32.01
C SER A 821 -47.11 -17.86 -33.24
N SER A 822 -46.62 -18.20 -34.43
CA SER A 822 -45.27 -18.71 -34.74
C SER A 822 -44.93 -18.69 -36.24
N THR A 823 -43.69 -19.09 -36.53
CA THR A 823 -43.26 -19.78 -37.77
C THR A 823 -43.40 -19.11 -39.15
N ARG A 824 -42.22 -18.81 -39.72
CA ARG A 824 -41.69 -19.34 -41.00
C ARG A 824 -42.13 -18.77 -42.36
N VAL A 825 -41.08 -18.49 -43.17
CA VAL A 825 -40.89 -18.89 -44.59
C VAL A 825 -41.75 -18.18 -45.64
N SER A 826 -41.23 -17.74 -46.80
CA SER A 826 -39.86 -17.47 -47.29
C SER A 826 -39.96 -16.81 -48.68
N THR A 827 -38.89 -16.14 -49.13
CA THR A 827 -38.56 -15.89 -50.58
C THR A 827 -39.56 -15.01 -51.38
N THR A 828 -39.24 -14.33 -52.48
CA THR A 828 -38.02 -14.23 -53.33
C THR A 828 -38.01 -12.89 -54.10
N SER A 829 -36.83 -12.42 -54.54
CA SER A 829 -36.62 -11.64 -55.79
C SER A 829 -37.21 -10.20 -55.92
N THR A 830 -36.72 -9.26 -56.75
CA THR A 830 -35.40 -9.02 -57.43
C THR A 830 -35.33 -7.56 -57.97
N ARG A 831 -34.12 -6.96 -57.95
CA ARG A 831 -33.52 -6.03 -58.95
C ARG A 831 -34.22 -4.71 -59.43
N SER A 832 -33.50 -3.59 -59.19
CA SER A 832 -33.09 -2.55 -60.19
C SER A 832 -34.15 -1.60 -60.80
N SER A 833 -33.88 -0.38 -61.33
CA SER A 833 -32.74 0.60 -61.34
C SER A 833 -33.20 1.92 -62.04
N SER A 834 -32.70 3.15 -61.78
CA SER A 834 -31.55 3.81 -62.46
C SER A 834 -31.71 5.37 -62.54
N SER A 835 -30.61 6.13 -62.81
CA SER A 835 -30.53 7.47 -63.48
C SER A 835 -31.13 8.75 -62.81
N SER A 836 -30.68 10.01 -63.03
CA SER A 836 -29.38 10.62 -63.47
C SER A 836 -29.39 12.19 -63.48
N ARG A 837 -28.25 12.86 -63.12
CA ARG A 837 -27.90 14.31 -63.39
C ARG A 837 -28.82 15.39 -62.76
N SER A 838 -28.58 16.72 -62.74
CA SER A 838 -27.50 17.72 -63.07
C SER A 838 -27.89 19.08 -62.40
N SER A 839 -27.15 20.22 -62.33
CA SER A 839 -25.71 20.62 -62.38
C SER A 839 -25.59 22.15 -62.10
N THR A 840 -24.36 22.74 -62.08
CA THR A 840 -24.04 24.20 -62.24
C THR A 840 -24.54 25.18 -61.13
N ALA A 841 -24.17 26.48 -60.99
CA ALA A 841 -22.96 27.33 -61.20
C ALA A 841 -23.40 28.84 -61.14
N VAL A 842 -22.77 29.91 -60.59
CA VAL A 842 -21.61 30.31 -59.72
C VAL A 842 -22.10 31.61 -58.96
N SER A 843 -21.50 32.47 -58.10
CA SER A 843 -20.21 32.93 -57.47
C SER A 843 -20.61 33.75 -56.20
N SER A 844 -19.88 34.61 -55.44
CA SER A 844 -18.50 34.84 -54.88
C SER A 844 -18.59 36.13 -54.03
N SER A 845 -17.88 36.44 -52.92
CA SER A 845 -16.81 35.80 -52.11
C SER A 845 -17.13 36.02 -50.59
N ARG A 846 -16.32 36.42 -49.58
CA ARG A 846 -14.94 36.92 -49.39
C ARG A 846 -14.47 36.71 -47.92
N SER A 847 -13.15 36.66 -47.68
CA SER A 847 -12.38 36.93 -46.43
C SER A 847 -12.92 36.51 -45.03
N SER A 848 -12.24 35.49 -44.44
CA SER A 848 -11.57 35.50 -43.10
C SER A 848 -11.87 34.34 -42.11
N SER A 849 -10.80 33.61 -41.77
CA SER A 849 -10.52 32.93 -40.48
C SER A 849 -11.14 31.56 -40.09
N SER A 850 -10.23 30.63 -39.73
CA SER A 850 -10.36 29.51 -38.76
C SER A 850 -11.21 28.26 -39.07
N SER A 851 -10.56 27.13 -39.40
CA SER A 851 -10.36 25.96 -38.48
C SER A 851 -10.23 24.56 -39.13
N ARG A 852 -9.53 23.65 -38.41
CA ARG A 852 -9.64 22.16 -38.40
C ARG A 852 -9.22 21.34 -39.64
N LEU A 853 -9.38 20.01 -39.49
CA LEU A 853 -8.65 18.89 -40.12
C LEU A 853 -9.18 18.43 -41.50
N SER A 854 -8.25 17.87 -42.31
CA SER A 854 -8.43 16.70 -43.20
C SER A 854 -9.40 16.82 -44.42
N THR A 855 -9.26 16.07 -45.55
CA THR A 855 -8.35 14.95 -45.90
C THR A 855 -8.13 14.79 -47.42
N SER A 856 -7.00 14.17 -47.79
CA SER A 856 -6.83 13.20 -48.92
C SER A 856 -6.74 13.63 -50.41
N SER A 857 -5.97 12.80 -51.14
CA SER A 857 -6.02 12.49 -52.59
C SER A 857 -5.37 13.45 -53.61
N SER A 858 -4.73 12.99 -54.71
CA SER A 858 -4.26 11.63 -55.10
C SER A 858 -3.43 11.65 -56.40
N ARG A 859 -2.63 10.59 -56.67
CA ARG A 859 -2.35 9.95 -57.99
C ARG A 859 -1.40 8.74 -57.80
N LEU A 860 -1.80 7.53 -58.22
CA LEU A 860 -1.41 6.79 -59.45
C LEU A 860 0.05 6.26 -59.44
N SER A 861 0.37 5.02 -59.88
CA SER A 861 -0.45 4.01 -60.58
C SER A 861 0.17 2.58 -60.53
N THR A 862 -0.67 1.51 -60.62
CA THR A 862 -0.47 0.15 -61.24
C THR A 862 0.85 -0.65 -61.05
N SER A 863 0.89 -2.00 -60.94
CA SER A 863 -0.01 -3.10 -61.36
C SER A 863 0.17 -4.39 -60.49
N THR A 864 -0.88 -5.12 -60.08
CA THR A 864 -1.50 -6.33 -60.73
C THR A 864 -0.54 -7.55 -60.86
N ILE A 865 -0.82 -8.79 -60.39
CA ILE A 865 -1.87 -9.77 -60.80
C ILE A 865 -2.10 -10.91 -59.75
N ARG A 866 -3.38 -11.34 -59.58
CA ARG A 866 -4.00 -12.63 -59.09
C ARG A 866 -3.40 -13.39 -57.86
N SER A 867 -4.18 -13.80 -56.84
CA SER A 867 -5.33 -14.75 -56.78
C SER A 867 -4.91 -16.24 -56.98
N THR A 868 -5.46 -17.23 -56.24
CA THR A 868 -6.86 -17.40 -55.82
C THR A 868 -7.04 -18.18 -54.50
N SER A 869 -8.19 -18.01 -53.85
CA SER A 869 -8.68 -18.72 -52.66
C SER A 869 -9.33 -20.09 -52.94
N THR A 870 -9.38 -20.96 -51.92
CA THR A 870 -10.61 -21.72 -51.57
C THR A 870 -10.60 -22.17 -50.10
N SER A 871 -11.77 -22.43 -49.55
CA SER A 871 -11.99 -22.84 -48.15
C SER A 871 -12.87 -24.08 -48.06
N ARG A 872 -12.71 -24.89 -47.00
CA ARG A 872 -13.80 -25.46 -46.17
C ARG A 872 -13.31 -26.39 -45.06
N SER A 873 -14.16 -26.54 -44.05
CA SER A 873 -14.00 -27.39 -42.85
C SER A 873 -14.57 -28.80 -43.03
N SER A 874 -14.15 -29.78 -42.21
CA SER A 874 -15.04 -30.70 -41.44
C SER A 874 -14.32 -31.84 -40.69
N SER A 875 -14.76 -32.09 -39.45
CA SER A 875 -14.89 -33.39 -38.75
C SER A 875 -13.82 -34.52 -38.84
N ARG A 876 -13.18 -34.76 -37.67
CA ARG A 876 -13.16 -36.02 -36.88
C ARG A 876 -12.83 -37.40 -37.52
N SER A 877 -11.86 -38.07 -36.87
CA SER A 877 -11.80 -39.53 -36.55
C SER A 877 -11.17 -40.53 -37.54
N SER A 878 -9.92 -40.91 -37.21
CA SER A 878 -9.42 -42.30 -37.03
C SER A 878 -9.51 -43.33 -38.17
N SER A 879 -8.34 -43.79 -38.69
CA SER A 879 -7.82 -45.16 -38.43
C SER A 879 -6.48 -45.54 -39.12
N SER A 880 -5.51 -45.93 -38.29
CA SER A 880 -4.50 -47.00 -38.41
C SER A 880 -4.05 -47.60 -39.78
N THR A 881 -2.74 -47.49 -40.03
CA THR A 881 -1.85 -48.50 -40.67
C THR A 881 -0.49 -48.41 -39.93
N ARG A 882 0.20 -49.44 -39.41
CA ARG A 882 0.69 -50.75 -39.92
C ARG A 882 1.61 -50.61 -41.16
N LEU A 883 2.82 -51.19 -41.21
CA LEU A 883 3.62 -51.98 -40.25
C LEU A 883 5.08 -52.12 -40.77
N SER A 884 6.09 -52.27 -39.90
CA SER A 884 7.25 -53.23 -39.97
C SER A 884 8.33 -52.82 -38.95
N THR A 885 8.95 -53.60 -38.03
CA THR A 885 9.24 -55.03 -37.73
C THR A 885 10.68 -55.50 -37.99
N SER A 886 11.49 -55.53 -36.92
CA SER A 886 12.50 -56.57 -36.60
C SER A 886 12.93 -56.39 -35.12
N THR A 887 12.77 -57.25 -34.11
CA THR A 887 12.86 -58.73 -33.90
C THR A 887 14.25 -59.30 -33.59
N LEU A 888 14.59 -59.41 -32.30
CA LEU A 888 15.38 -60.47 -31.61
C LEU A 888 14.93 -60.41 -30.12
N ARG A 889 14.41 -61.48 -29.48
CA ARG A 889 15.08 -62.61 -28.79
C ARG A 889 16.15 -62.19 -27.74
N SER A 890 16.21 -62.75 -26.52
CA SER A 890 15.51 -63.94 -25.96
C SER A 890 15.57 -64.02 -24.42
N SER A 891 14.71 -64.88 -23.82
CA SER A 891 14.94 -65.65 -22.55
C SER A 891 15.01 -64.88 -21.21
N SER A 892 14.11 -65.05 -20.21
CA SER A 892 13.78 -66.23 -19.34
C SER A 892 14.83 -66.53 -18.25
N SER A 893 14.55 -66.94 -16.99
CA SER A 893 13.27 -67.22 -16.30
C SER A 893 13.50 -67.60 -14.82
N THR A 894 12.46 -67.49 -13.96
CA THR A 894 12.20 -68.34 -12.74
C THR A 894 13.17 -68.23 -11.53
N ARG A 895 12.83 -68.59 -10.27
CA ARG A 895 11.61 -69.14 -9.61
C ARG A 895 11.64 -68.97 -8.06
N VAL A 896 10.48 -69.22 -7.41
CA VAL A 896 10.31 -69.85 -6.06
C VAL A 896 10.73 -69.05 -4.81
N SER A 897 9.97 -68.98 -3.68
CA SER A 897 8.57 -69.35 -3.38
C SER A 897 8.14 -68.93 -1.95
N THR A 898 6.81 -68.73 -1.74
CA THR A 898 5.97 -69.11 -0.54
C THR A 898 6.37 -68.68 0.90
N THR A 899 5.49 -68.34 1.85
CA THR A 899 4.00 -68.45 1.96
C THR A 899 3.42 -67.55 3.07
N SER A 900 2.11 -67.24 3.00
CA SER A 900 1.05 -67.35 4.05
C SER A 900 1.40 -67.46 5.56
N SER A 901 0.62 -66.95 6.55
CA SER A 901 -0.76 -66.38 6.52
C SER A 901 -1.29 -65.86 7.90
N ARG A 902 -2.29 -64.94 7.84
CA ARG A 902 -3.50 -64.79 8.71
C ARG A 902 -3.41 -64.70 10.26
N SER A 903 -3.64 -63.48 10.75
CA SER A 903 -4.63 -63.00 11.74
C SER A 903 -5.31 -63.91 12.80
N SER A 904 -5.37 -63.42 14.06
CA SER A 904 -6.48 -63.47 15.07
C SER A 904 -7.08 -64.82 15.55
N SER A 905 -7.51 -65.08 16.80
CA SER A 905 -7.41 -64.48 18.17
C SER A 905 -8.10 -65.49 19.17
N THR A 906 -8.65 -65.30 20.40
CA THR A 906 -9.01 -64.20 21.35
C THR A 906 -9.46 -64.82 22.72
N VAL A 907 -9.37 -64.10 23.88
CA VAL A 907 -10.29 -64.20 25.09
C VAL A 907 -10.27 -65.54 25.92
N ARG A 908 -10.23 -65.67 27.27
CA ARG A 908 -10.82 -64.95 28.45
C ARG A 908 -10.27 -65.47 29.82
N SER A 909 -10.38 -64.68 30.93
CA SER A 909 -10.51 -65.10 32.38
C SER A 909 -9.42 -65.96 33.09
N SER A 910 -9.24 -66.01 34.44
CA SER A 910 -9.47 -65.04 35.55
C SER A 910 -8.92 -65.54 36.92
N THR A 911 -8.39 -64.61 37.75
CA THR A 911 -8.25 -64.63 39.26
C THR A 911 -7.28 -65.57 40.04
N THR A 912 -6.48 -64.94 40.94
CA THR A 912 -5.97 -65.36 42.30
C THR A 912 -5.07 -66.62 42.46
N ASN A 913 -3.85 -66.57 43.03
CA ASN A 913 -3.55 -66.28 44.46
C ASN A 913 -2.04 -66.06 44.83
N THR A 914 -1.76 -65.04 45.69
CA THR A 914 -0.80 -64.94 46.84
C THR A 914 0.55 -65.72 46.88
N SER A 915 1.70 -65.16 47.33
CA SER A 915 1.98 -64.70 48.73
C SER A 915 3.29 -63.90 48.96
N LYS A 916 3.40 -63.33 50.18
CA LYS A 916 4.49 -62.65 50.96
C LYS A 916 5.92 -63.27 50.85
N SER A 917 7.06 -62.65 51.26
CA SER A 917 7.35 -61.92 52.53
C SER A 917 8.61 -61.01 52.52
N SER A 918 8.86 -60.31 53.64
CA SER A 918 9.83 -59.21 53.87
C SER A 918 11.12 -59.55 54.66
N SER A 919 12.17 -58.70 54.57
CA SER A 919 12.99 -58.23 55.72
C SER A 919 13.83 -56.98 55.36
N SER A 920 14.50 -56.33 56.33
CA SER A 920 14.97 -54.93 56.22
C SER A 920 16.13 -54.52 57.16
N THR A 921 16.79 -53.37 56.90
CA THR A 921 17.50 -52.41 57.83
C THR A 921 18.25 -51.35 56.96
N ARG A 922 18.69 -50.14 57.40
CA ARG A 922 18.84 -49.45 58.71
C ARG A 922 18.73 -47.88 58.55
N ALA A 923 18.74 -47.12 59.65
CA ALA A 923 18.60 -45.63 59.74
C ALA A 923 19.97 -44.87 59.81
N SER A 924 20.14 -43.54 60.03
CA SER A 924 19.28 -42.45 60.62
C SER A 924 19.76 -41.00 60.28
N SER A 925 19.24 -39.94 60.96
CA SER A 925 19.30 -38.50 60.57
C SER A 925 19.60 -37.48 61.72
N SER A 926 19.75 -36.15 61.41
CA SER A 926 19.49 -34.91 62.24
C SER A 926 20.47 -33.71 61.93
N SER A 927 20.30 -32.38 62.18
CA SER A 927 19.17 -31.38 62.16
C SER A 927 19.66 -29.91 62.41
N THR A 928 18.80 -28.90 62.12
CA THR A 928 18.55 -27.59 62.86
C THR A 928 19.22 -26.20 62.52
N ARG A 929 18.33 -25.18 62.43
CA ARG A 929 18.37 -23.77 62.97
C ARG A 929 18.95 -22.55 62.19
N ILE A 930 18.84 -21.37 62.83
CA ILE A 930 18.68 -19.98 62.30
C ILE A 930 19.79 -19.06 62.83
N SER A 931 20.27 -18.04 62.06
CA SER A 931 20.69 -16.68 62.55
C SER A 931 21.12 -15.69 61.44
N THR A 932 21.41 -14.43 61.81
CA THR A 932 21.56 -13.22 60.97
C THR A 932 22.98 -12.59 60.99
N SER A 933 23.17 -11.47 60.26
CA SER A 933 24.28 -10.47 60.35
C SER A 933 25.62 -10.82 59.63
N THR A 934 26.52 -9.90 59.21
CA THR A 934 26.63 -8.42 59.39
C THR A 934 27.46 -7.70 58.28
N THR A 935 27.23 -6.38 58.09
CA THR A 935 28.15 -5.28 57.66
C THR A 935 28.93 -5.19 56.31
N LYS A 936 28.85 -3.97 55.74
CA LYS A 936 29.74 -3.20 54.81
C LYS A 936 31.23 -3.09 55.31
N PRO A 937 32.25 -2.65 54.51
CA PRO A 937 32.21 -1.41 53.67
C PRO A 937 33.05 -1.26 52.36
N VAL A 938 32.53 -0.40 51.47
CA VAL A 938 33.17 0.67 50.64
C VAL A 938 34.57 0.49 50.01
N SER A 939 34.65 0.55 48.66
CA SER A 939 35.53 1.43 47.82
C SER A 939 35.47 0.95 46.34
N SER A 940 34.67 1.53 45.43
CA SER A 940 34.86 2.81 44.68
C SER A 940 35.88 2.78 43.52
N THR A 941 35.41 2.47 42.30
CA THR A 941 35.95 3.00 41.03
C THR A 941 34.79 3.13 40.03
N SER A 942 34.83 4.12 39.13
CA SER A 942 33.72 4.52 38.26
C SER A 942 33.59 3.67 36.99
N ALA A 943 32.36 3.27 36.66
CA ALA A 943 32.03 2.74 35.33
C ALA A 943 31.61 3.89 34.39
N SER A 944 32.13 3.88 33.16
CA SER A 944 31.68 4.77 32.08
C SER A 944 30.42 4.20 31.42
N SER A 945 29.52 5.06 30.94
CA SER A 945 28.29 4.66 30.26
C SER A 945 28.56 4.37 28.78
N THR A 946 28.43 3.11 28.36
CA THR A 946 28.39 2.73 26.94
C THR A 946 27.05 3.12 26.33
N ALA A 947 27.10 3.94 25.27
CA ALA A 947 25.93 4.25 24.44
C ALA A 947 25.65 3.12 23.43
N VAL A 948 24.43 3.08 22.89
CA VAL A 948 24.09 2.22 21.74
C VAL A 948 24.86 2.74 20.51
N PRO A 949 25.54 1.88 19.72
CA PRO A 949 26.32 2.33 18.58
C PRO A 949 25.43 2.83 17.45
N THR A 950 25.62 4.08 17.05
CA THR A 950 25.16 4.63 15.77
C THR A 950 26.27 4.49 14.72
N LEU A 951 25.87 4.48 13.44
CA LEU A 951 26.80 4.49 12.31
C LEU A 951 27.64 5.77 12.34
N ARG A 952 28.96 5.62 12.44
CA ARG A 952 29.92 6.71 12.72
C ARG A 952 31.15 6.65 11.82
N ILE A 953 31.78 7.80 11.64
CA ILE A 953 33.21 7.86 11.27
C ILE A 953 33.99 7.72 12.57
N VAL A 954 34.92 6.76 12.62
CA VAL A 954 35.81 6.58 13.79
C VAL A 954 36.80 7.74 13.83
N PRO A 955 36.91 8.53 14.91
CA PRO A 955 37.83 9.68 14.93
C PRO A 955 39.31 9.28 14.97
N SER A 956 39.63 8.15 15.63
CA SER A 956 40.97 7.58 15.72
C SER A 956 40.94 6.11 16.15
N ALA A 957 41.83 5.31 15.58
CA ALA A 957 41.99 3.88 15.87
C ALA A 957 43.47 3.49 15.77
N GLY A 958 43.95 2.56 16.60
CA GLY A 958 45.29 1.96 16.48
C GLY A 958 46.51 2.92 16.49
N GLY A 959 46.33 4.18 16.92
CA GLY A 959 47.37 5.22 16.82
C GLY A 959 47.37 5.99 15.49
N TYR A 960 46.32 5.85 14.68
CA TYR A 960 46.02 6.63 13.48
C TYR A 960 44.77 7.50 13.74
N ASN A 961 44.77 8.73 13.23
CA ASN A 961 43.64 9.66 13.30
C ASN A 961 42.94 9.72 11.93
N TYR A 962 41.62 9.90 11.90
CA TYR A 962 40.91 10.10 10.64
C TYR A 962 41.38 11.36 9.90
N LEU A 963 41.65 11.22 8.60
CA LEU A 963 42.20 12.27 7.74
C LEU A 963 41.15 12.83 6.76
N GLY A 964 40.26 11.97 6.24
CA GLY A 964 39.22 12.37 5.29
C GLY A 964 38.82 11.23 4.33
N CYS A 965 37.82 11.50 3.48
CA CYS A 965 37.50 10.66 2.33
C CYS A 965 38.31 11.13 1.11
N TYR A 966 38.94 10.21 0.38
CA TYR A 966 39.80 10.52 -0.75
C TYR A 966 39.38 9.73 -1.99
N THR A 967 39.49 10.34 -3.17
CA THR A 967 39.39 9.59 -4.43
C THR A 967 40.58 8.67 -4.63
N GLU A 968 40.41 7.71 -5.53
CA GLU A 968 41.55 7.11 -6.22
C GLU A 968 42.38 8.15 -6.99
N GLY A 969 43.61 7.78 -7.36
CA GLY A 969 44.51 8.61 -8.16
C GLY A 969 44.25 8.52 -9.67
N ASP A 970 44.96 9.36 -10.43
CA ASP A 970 44.85 9.46 -11.90
C ASP A 970 45.40 8.19 -12.59
N GLY A 971 44.60 7.12 -12.61
CA GLY A 971 45.00 5.80 -13.09
C GLY A 971 45.91 5.02 -12.14
N VAL A 972 45.99 5.41 -10.87
CA VAL A 972 46.83 4.78 -9.83
C VAL A 972 46.10 4.68 -8.50
N ARG A 973 46.43 3.68 -7.67
CA ARG A 973 45.85 3.56 -6.32
C ARG A 973 46.30 4.72 -5.43
N ALA A 974 45.36 5.30 -4.67
CA ALA A 974 45.59 6.38 -3.71
C ALA A 974 46.52 5.94 -2.57
N LEU A 975 46.41 4.70 -2.09
CA LEU A 975 47.34 4.08 -1.13
C LEU A 975 47.83 2.73 -1.70
N GLY A 976 48.89 2.75 -2.51
CA GLY A 976 49.31 1.61 -3.34
C GLY A 976 50.46 0.73 -2.82
N ALA A 977 50.90 0.83 -1.57
CA ALA A 977 52.13 0.14 -1.11
C ALA A 977 51.89 -1.27 -0.53
N ALA A 978 50.74 -1.48 0.12
CA ALA A 978 50.29 -2.80 0.59
C ALA A 978 48.76 -2.84 0.67
N SER A 979 48.16 -4.04 0.60
CA SER A 979 46.73 -4.21 0.84
C SER A 979 46.38 -5.55 1.50
N PHE A 980 45.27 -5.53 2.23
CA PHE A 980 44.77 -6.65 3.04
C PHE A 980 43.24 -6.70 2.94
N PRO A 981 42.66 -7.54 2.05
CA PRO A 981 41.22 -7.77 2.01
C PRO A 981 40.78 -8.71 3.14
N SER A 982 39.66 -8.41 3.80
CA SER A 982 39.04 -9.26 4.82
C SER A 982 37.53 -9.04 4.87
N ASP A 983 36.77 -10.13 4.80
CA ASP A 983 35.30 -10.11 4.88
C ASP A 983 34.78 -9.85 6.32
N THR A 984 35.69 -9.61 7.28
CA THR A 984 35.37 -9.16 8.64
C THR A 984 36.19 -7.91 9.03
N ASN A 985 36.53 -7.05 8.07
CA ASN A 985 37.33 -5.85 8.30
C ASN A 985 36.56 -4.77 9.10
N THR A 986 37.20 -4.17 10.13
CA THR A 986 36.78 -2.93 10.82
C THR A 986 37.83 -1.83 10.61
N VAL A 987 37.59 -0.63 11.13
CA VAL A 987 38.61 0.43 11.11
C VAL A 987 39.87 -0.03 11.88
N GLU A 988 39.71 -0.63 13.06
CA GLU A 988 40.79 -1.14 13.91
C GLU A 988 41.61 -2.23 13.21
N SER A 989 40.97 -3.21 12.55
CA SER A 989 41.71 -4.29 11.89
C SER A 989 42.51 -3.80 10.70
N CYS A 990 42.02 -2.79 9.98
CA CYS A 990 42.76 -2.20 8.88
C CYS A 990 43.96 -1.38 9.37
N VAL A 991 43.78 -0.45 10.32
CA VAL A 991 44.91 0.33 10.85
C VAL A 991 45.94 -0.57 11.56
N ALA A 992 45.51 -1.68 12.17
CA ALA A 992 46.41 -2.71 12.73
C ALA A 992 47.20 -3.45 11.64
N SER A 993 46.58 -3.78 10.51
CA SER A 993 47.27 -4.38 9.34
C SER A 993 48.26 -3.42 8.69
N CYS A 994 47.99 -2.11 8.68
CA CYS A 994 48.88 -1.08 8.15
C CYS A 994 49.98 -0.61 9.12
N VAL A 995 50.20 -1.27 10.26
CA VAL A 995 51.22 -0.87 11.27
C VAL A 995 52.63 -0.88 10.67
N GLY A 996 53.06 0.30 10.25
CA GLY A 996 54.34 0.55 9.59
C GLY A 996 54.25 1.81 8.77
N PHE A 997 53.25 1.85 7.88
CA PHE A 997 52.98 2.94 6.95
C PHE A 997 52.42 4.20 7.62
N LYS A 998 52.65 5.36 7.01
CA LYS A 998 52.14 6.68 7.45
C LYS A 998 50.62 6.82 7.28
N TYR A 999 50.04 6.16 6.29
CA TYR A 999 48.60 6.18 5.99
C TYR A 999 48.04 4.75 5.86
N ALA A 1000 46.80 4.61 6.32
CA ALA A 1000 45.94 3.45 6.17
C ALA A 1000 44.59 3.94 5.63
N GLY A 1001 43.94 3.21 4.73
CA GLY A 1001 42.65 3.61 4.19
C GLY A 1001 41.81 2.43 3.77
N MET A 1002 40.50 2.54 3.99
CA MET A 1002 39.56 1.46 3.74
C MET A 1002 38.78 1.75 2.44
N GLU A 1003 38.58 0.73 1.63
CA GLU A 1003 37.74 0.76 0.42
C GLU A 1003 36.79 -0.44 0.41
N TYR A 1004 35.65 -0.32 -0.28
CA TYR A 1004 34.66 -1.38 -0.47
C TYR A 1004 34.22 -2.12 0.81
N GLY A 1005 34.32 -1.48 1.99
CA GLY A 1005 33.98 -2.07 3.29
C GLY A 1005 34.94 -3.15 3.81
N ARG A 1006 35.56 -3.89 2.90
CA ARG A 1006 36.37 -5.11 3.15
C ARG A 1006 37.85 -4.97 2.82
N GLU A 1007 38.26 -3.93 2.09
CA GLU A 1007 39.63 -3.79 1.60
C GLU A 1007 40.40 -2.75 2.41
N CYS A 1008 41.53 -3.16 2.97
CA CYS A 1008 42.47 -2.27 3.64
C CYS A 1008 43.65 -1.96 2.70
N TRP A 1009 44.02 -0.69 2.57
CA TRP A 1009 45.08 -0.19 1.72
C TRP A 1009 46.06 0.68 2.53
N CYS A 1010 47.37 0.51 2.32
CA CYS A 1010 48.41 1.18 3.10
C CYS A 1010 49.44 1.86 2.19
N ALA A 1011 49.93 3.05 2.57
CA ALA A 1011 51.10 3.69 1.94
C ALA A 1011 51.74 4.77 2.82
N ASP A 1012 52.96 5.17 2.48
CA ASP A 1012 53.64 6.32 3.10
C ASP A 1012 53.37 7.65 2.39
N GLU A 1013 52.87 7.62 1.16
CA GLU A 1013 52.50 8.77 0.34
C GLU A 1013 51.23 8.45 -0.47
N PHE A 1014 50.53 9.49 -0.94
CA PHE A 1014 49.33 9.35 -1.75
C PHE A 1014 49.68 9.20 -3.25
N GLY A 1015 48.88 8.39 -3.96
CA GLY A 1015 48.89 8.33 -5.42
C GLY A 1015 48.57 9.69 -6.07
N VAL A 1016 49.30 10.03 -7.13
CA VAL A 1016 49.09 11.29 -7.88
C VAL A 1016 47.65 11.34 -8.42
N GLY A 1017 46.98 12.47 -8.23
CA GLY A 1017 45.56 12.67 -8.59
C GLY A 1017 44.56 12.40 -7.47
N SER A 1018 44.97 11.70 -6.39
CA SER A 1018 44.09 11.46 -5.23
C SER A 1018 43.77 12.77 -4.52
N VAL A 1019 42.48 13.11 -4.42
CA VAL A 1019 41.99 14.35 -3.82
C VAL A 1019 40.98 14.11 -2.70
N LEU A 1020 41.00 14.98 -1.69
CA LEU A 1020 40.01 15.01 -0.61
C LEU A 1020 38.64 15.38 -1.15
N VAL A 1021 37.63 14.59 -0.81
CA VAL A 1021 36.22 14.74 -1.19
C VAL A 1021 35.34 14.76 0.07
N PRO A 1022 34.04 15.13 -0.03
CA PRO A 1022 33.14 15.11 1.12
C PRO A 1022 33.12 13.73 1.80
N ASN A 1023 33.02 13.70 3.13
CA ASN A 1023 33.03 12.42 3.87
C ASN A 1023 31.88 11.48 3.47
N ALA A 1024 30.77 12.03 2.95
CA ALA A 1024 29.63 11.27 2.44
C ALA A 1024 29.93 10.45 1.18
N ASP A 1025 31.01 10.76 0.44
CA ASP A 1025 31.48 9.91 -0.66
C ASP A 1025 32.01 8.55 -0.15
N CYS A 1026 32.39 8.44 1.13
CA CYS A 1026 32.83 7.20 1.78
C CYS A 1026 31.67 6.59 2.59
N SER A 1027 30.58 6.26 1.90
CA SER A 1027 29.29 5.86 2.47
C SER A 1027 29.15 4.37 2.84
N MET A 1028 30.10 3.51 2.47
CA MET A 1028 30.03 2.07 2.68
C MET A 1028 30.49 1.68 4.08
N THR A 1029 29.78 0.74 4.71
CA THR A 1029 30.09 0.26 6.06
C THR A 1029 31.22 -0.78 6.07
N CYS A 1030 31.86 -0.96 7.21
CA CYS A 1030 32.89 -1.97 7.42
C CYS A 1030 32.29 -3.38 7.46
N ALA A 1031 32.89 -4.33 6.74
CA ALA A 1031 32.36 -5.70 6.63
C ALA A 1031 32.30 -6.44 7.99
N GLY A 1032 33.15 -6.07 8.95
CA GLY A 1032 33.16 -6.57 10.32
C GLY A 1032 32.45 -5.69 11.36
N ASP A 1033 32.12 -4.42 11.06
CA ASP A 1033 31.30 -3.55 11.92
C ASP A 1033 30.40 -2.63 11.08
N GLN A 1034 29.11 -2.98 10.98
CA GLN A 1034 28.10 -2.20 10.28
C GLN A 1034 27.83 -0.81 10.90
N TYR A 1035 28.40 -0.49 12.06
CA TYR A 1035 28.30 0.82 12.71
C TYR A 1035 29.51 1.72 12.43
N GLU A 1036 30.41 1.32 11.53
CA GLU A 1036 31.55 2.13 11.10
C GLU A 1036 31.61 2.23 9.57
N TYR A 1037 32.04 3.38 9.05
CA TYR A 1037 32.34 3.53 7.61
C TYR A 1037 33.74 3.00 7.28
N CYS A 1038 33.86 2.37 6.10
CA CYS A 1038 35.08 1.83 5.52
C CYS A 1038 35.17 2.13 3.99
N GLY A 1039 35.05 3.41 3.62
CA GLY A 1039 35.21 3.88 2.23
C GLY A 1039 33.95 3.77 1.37
N ALA A 1040 34.13 3.68 0.06
CA ALA A 1040 33.15 3.25 -0.96
C ALA A 1040 33.91 2.94 -2.27
N GLY A 1041 33.21 2.63 -3.36
CA GLY A 1041 33.89 2.32 -4.64
C GLY A 1041 34.63 3.52 -5.25
N ASN A 1042 35.94 3.37 -5.49
CA ASN A 1042 36.87 4.44 -5.88
C ASN A 1042 36.95 5.57 -4.84
N ARG A 1043 36.76 5.24 -3.55
CA ARG A 1043 36.71 6.16 -2.41
C ARG A 1043 37.33 5.56 -1.16
N LEU A 1044 38.55 5.98 -0.84
CA LEU A 1044 39.27 5.52 0.34
C LEU A 1044 38.96 6.41 1.53
N GLN A 1045 38.52 5.81 2.63
CA GLN A 1045 38.41 6.51 3.90
C GLN A 1045 39.74 6.42 4.64
N VAL A 1046 40.52 7.51 4.64
CA VAL A 1046 41.93 7.49 5.03
C VAL A 1046 42.15 7.96 6.47
N TYR A 1047 43.09 7.31 7.13
CA TYR A 1047 43.59 7.56 8.47
C TYR A 1047 45.11 7.76 8.41
N GLN A 1048 45.63 8.74 9.16
CA GLN A 1048 47.05 9.08 9.23
C GLN A 1048 47.62 8.76 10.60
N LYS A 1049 48.82 8.16 10.63
CA LYS A 1049 49.55 7.81 11.86
C LYS A 1049 49.81 9.06 12.71
N ALA A 1050 49.42 9.04 13.97
CA ALA A 1050 49.58 10.17 14.88
C ALA A 1050 51.08 10.40 15.20
N GLY A 1051 51.58 11.59 14.89
CA GLY A 1051 52.98 11.96 15.18
C GLY A 1051 53.25 12.07 16.67
N THR A 1052 54.35 11.47 17.14
CA THR A 1052 54.72 11.44 18.56
C THR A 1052 55.29 12.76 19.07
N GLY A 1053 54.41 13.74 19.29
CA GLY A 1053 54.58 14.78 20.30
C GLY A 1053 55.24 16.10 19.86
N SER A 1054 54.49 17.20 19.96
CA SER A 1054 54.78 18.24 20.95
C SER A 1054 53.51 19.07 21.21
N ALA A 1055 53.44 19.82 22.31
CA ALA A 1055 52.23 20.49 22.77
C ALA A 1055 52.40 22.01 22.93
N SER A 1056 51.42 22.80 22.46
CA SER A 1056 51.29 24.22 22.85
C SER A 1056 49.86 24.76 22.68
N THR A 1057 49.20 24.96 23.82
CA THR A 1057 48.37 26.13 24.18
C THR A 1057 47.21 26.59 23.27
N SER A 1058 46.02 26.52 23.86
CA SER A 1058 44.74 27.12 23.46
C SER A 1058 44.73 28.63 23.16
N SER A 1059 43.87 29.06 22.22
CA SER A 1059 43.11 30.32 22.28
C SER A 1059 41.92 30.32 21.29
N SER A 1060 41.07 31.34 21.34
CA SER A 1060 39.72 31.38 20.74
C SER A 1060 39.56 32.39 19.60
N ARG A 1061 38.31 32.48 19.08
CA ARG A 1061 37.72 33.50 18.15
C ARG A 1061 37.85 33.34 16.62
N SER A 1062 36.67 33.20 16.02
CA SER A 1062 36.09 34.10 14.99
C SER A 1062 36.53 34.06 13.51
N VAL A 1063 35.57 33.61 12.68
CA VAL A 1063 34.96 34.35 11.54
C VAL A 1063 35.76 34.60 10.24
N SER A 1064 35.12 34.19 9.13
CA SER A 1064 35.19 34.71 7.74
C SER A 1064 36.35 34.33 6.79
N THR A 1065 35.94 33.66 5.70
CA THR A 1065 36.31 33.91 4.28
C THR A 1065 37.77 34.22 3.88
N THR A 1066 38.36 33.39 3.01
CA THR A 1066 38.39 33.64 1.55
C THR A 1066 39.02 32.49 0.72
N LYS A 1067 38.65 32.44 -0.58
CA LYS A 1067 39.28 31.70 -1.71
C LYS A 1067 40.41 32.60 -2.32
N PRO A 1068 41.22 32.23 -3.35
CA PRO A 1068 41.43 30.94 -4.04
C PRO A 1068 42.94 30.63 -4.36
N ALA A 1069 43.18 29.77 -5.36
CA ALA A 1069 44.41 29.63 -6.20
C ALA A 1069 45.61 28.87 -5.59
N SER A 1070 46.07 27.73 -6.17
CA SER A 1070 46.81 27.53 -7.44
C SER A 1070 48.32 27.87 -7.35
N SER A 1071 49.25 27.14 -7.97
CA SER A 1071 49.15 25.96 -8.87
C SER A 1071 50.54 25.30 -9.10
N THR A 1072 50.57 24.09 -9.73
CA THR A 1072 51.69 23.57 -10.59
C THR A 1072 53.07 23.29 -9.92
N THR A 1073 54.00 22.44 -10.40
CA THR A 1073 54.08 21.48 -11.54
C THR A 1073 55.29 20.52 -11.37
N LYS A 1074 55.18 19.28 -11.92
CA LYS A 1074 56.27 18.44 -12.52
C LYS A 1074 57.46 17.95 -11.63
N ALA A 1075 58.28 16.95 -12.02
CA ALA A 1075 58.09 15.69 -12.79
C ALA A 1075 59.41 14.87 -12.93
N ALA A 1076 59.28 13.56 -13.21
CA ALA A 1076 60.13 12.69 -14.07
C ALA A 1076 61.43 11.99 -13.59
N SER A 1077 61.66 10.79 -14.18
CA SER A 1077 62.88 9.92 -14.28
C SER A 1077 63.46 9.32 -12.99
N SER A 1078 63.74 8.01 -12.83
CA SER A 1078 64.47 6.98 -13.64
C SER A 1078 66.01 7.16 -13.65
N THR A 1079 66.89 6.13 -13.69
CA THR A 1079 66.84 4.82 -14.40
C THR A 1079 67.87 3.76 -13.88
N SER A 1080 67.70 2.49 -14.27
CA SER A 1080 68.73 1.42 -14.56
C SER A 1080 69.62 0.69 -13.49
N LYS A 1081 69.37 -0.63 -13.30
CA LYS A 1081 70.20 -1.87 -13.59
C LYS A 1081 71.75 -1.78 -13.82
N PRO A 1082 72.56 -2.88 -13.78
CA PRO A 1082 72.23 -4.34 -13.62
C PRO A 1082 73.17 -5.31 -12.81
N ALA A 1083 72.69 -6.56 -12.61
CA ALA A 1083 73.46 -7.82 -12.32
C ALA A 1083 73.97 -8.00 -10.86
N SER A 1084 74.38 -9.17 -10.30
CA SER A 1084 74.37 -10.64 -10.64
C SER A 1084 74.79 -11.45 -9.35
N SER A 1085 74.76 -12.79 -9.18
CA SER A 1085 74.13 -13.97 -9.84
C SER A 1085 74.39 -15.28 -9.05
N SER A 1086 73.47 -16.27 -9.10
CA SER A 1086 73.54 -17.65 -8.51
C SER A 1086 73.57 -17.76 -6.96
N THR A 1087 72.88 -18.68 -6.27
CA THR A 1087 72.56 -20.10 -6.56
C THR A 1087 71.16 -20.53 -6.03
N LYS A 1088 70.67 -21.72 -6.40
CA LYS A 1088 69.29 -22.23 -6.18
C LYS A 1088 69.01 -22.84 -4.80
N THR A 1089 67.75 -22.78 -4.34
CA THR A 1089 66.95 -23.88 -3.74
C THR A 1089 65.45 -23.54 -3.91
N SER A 1090 64.52 -24.48 -3.66
CA SER A 1090 63.18 -24.53 -4.24
C SER A 1090 62.02 -23.96 -3.42
N THR A 1091 61.18 -23.15 -4.07
CA THR A 1091 59.73 -23.04 -3.80
C THR A 1091 58.99 -22.78 -5.12
N SER A 1092 57.79 -23.32 -5.30
CA SER A 1092 56.96 -23.08 -6.48
C SER A 1092 56.01 -21.90 -6.26
N SER A 1093 56.33 -20.74 -6.84
CA SER A 1093 55.51 -19.52 -6.81
C SER A 1093 54.84 -19.26 -8.17
N ALA A 1094 53.75 -18.52 -8.16
CA ALA A 1094 52.89 -18.28 -9.34
C ALA A 1094 53.58 -17.46 -10.44
N ALA A 1095 53.10 -17.65 -11.68
CA ALA A 1095 53.39 -16.78 -12.82
C ALA A 1095 52.66 -15.43 -12.68
N PRO A 1096 53.15 -14.33 -13.30
CA PRO A 1096 52.44 -13.05 -13.27
C PRO A 1096 51.09 -13.16 -14.01
N GLN A 1097 50.01 -12.73 -13.36
CA GLN A 1097 48.70 -12.61 -14.00
C GLN A 1097 48.74 -11.48 -15.04
N GLY A 1098 48.18 -11.75 -16.23
CA GLY A 1098 48.12 -10.79 -17.32
C GLY A 1098 46.98 -9.79 -17.16
N THR A 1099 46.91 -8.83 -18.08
CA THR A 1099 45.71 -8.01 -18.29
C THR A 1099 44.64 -8.86 -19.01
N PRO A 1100 43.34 -8.71 -18.72
CA PRO A 1100 42.29 -9.38 -19.48
C PRO A 1100 42.35 -9.05 -20.98
N ALA A 1101 42.04 -10.02 -21.83
CA ALA A 1101 42.19 -9.89 -23.27
C ALA A 1101 41.13 -10.66 -24.07
N ILE A 1102 40.90 -10.24 -25.32
CA ILE A 1102 40.18 -11.06 -26.30
C ILE A 1102 40.99 -12.34 -26.50
N LYS A 1103 40.37 -13.49 -26.23
CA LYS A 1103 40.93 -14.80 -26.57
C LYS A 1103 40.66 -15.07 -28.05
N PRO A 1104 41.66 -15.15 -28.96
CA PRO A 1104 41.36 -15.21 -30.39
C PRO A 1104 40.71 -16.54 -30.82
N THR A 1105 41.01 -17.63 -30.12
CA THR A 1105 40.59 -19.00 -30.44
C THR A 1105 40.32 -19.82 -29.19
N VAL A 1106 39.24 -20.60 -29.19
CA VAL A 1106 38.79 -21.46 -28.09
C VAL A 1106 38.32 -22.79 -28.68
N GLY A 1107 39.13 -23.85 -28.55
CA GLY A 1107 38.89 -25.12 -29.23
C GLY A 1107 38.87 -24.96 -30.76
N ALA A 1108 37.81 -25.43 -31.40
CA ALA A 1108 37.60 -25.29 -32.85
C ALA A 1108 36.98 -23.93 -33.27
N TYR A 1109 36.75 -23.02 -32.32
CA TYR A 1109 36.05 -21.76 -32.55
C TYR A 1109 37.02 -20.56 -32.50
N SER A 1110 36.78 -19.56 -33.34
CA SER A 1110 37.52 -18.28 -33.37
C SER A 1110 36.61 -17.13 -32.92
N TYR A 1111 37.16 -16.09 -32.29
CA TYR A 1111 36.36 -14.94 -31.82
C TYR A 1111 35.70 -14.22 -33.01
N TYR A 1112 34.38 -14.04 -32.92
CA TYR A 1112 33.57 -13.43 -33.97
C TYR A 1112 33.24 -11.95 -33.68
N GLY A 1113 33.14 -11.57 -32.40
CA GLY A 1113 32.93 -10.19 -31.97
C GLY A 1113 31.99 -10.06 -30.78
N CYS A 1114 31.79 -8.83 -30.31
CA CYS A 1114 30.73 -8.49 -29.37
C CYS A 1114 29.44 -8.27 -30.18
N GLN A 1115 28.36 -9.00 -29.86
CA GLN A 1115 27.06 -8.88 -30.52
C GLN A 1115 26.01 -8.41 -29.53
N THR A 1116 25.05 -7.60 -29.99
CA THR A 1116 23.84 -7.33 -29.21
C THR A 1116 22.92 -8.53 -29.17
N GLU A 1117 22.01 -8.52 -28.20
CA GLU A 1117 20.77 -9.27 -28.32
C GLU A 1117 19.96 -8.89 -29.57
N ALA A 1118 19.06 -9.78 -30.01
CA ALA A 1118 18.21 -9.54 -31.18
C ALA A 1118 16.91 -8.78 -30.82
N THR A 1119 16.16 -8.31 -31.82
CA THR A 1119 15.01 -7.42 -31.57
C THR A 1119 13.82 -8.19 -30.99
N GLY A 1120 13.73 -8.23 -29.65
CA GLY A 1120 12.67 -8.90 -28.90
C GLY A 1120 12.83 -10.42 -28.75
N VAL A 1121 13.98 -10.98 -29.14
CA VAL A 1121 14.32 -12.41 -29.05
C VAL A 1121 15.81 -12.60 -28.76
N ARG A 1122 16.21 -13.78 -28.27
CA ARG A 1122 17.62 -14.11 -28.05
C ARG A 1122 18.41 -14.20 -29.36
N ALA A 1123 19.62 -13.64 -29.41
CA ALA A 1123 20.49 -13.60 -30.58
C ALA A 1123 20.94 -14.99 -31.04
N LEU A 1124 21.16 -15.91 -30.10
CA LEU A 1124 21.42 -17.33 -30.34
C LEU A 1124 20.39 -18.15 -29.57
N ASN A 1125 19.73 -19.09 -30.25
CA ASN A 1125 18.54 -19.80 -29.76
C ASN A 1125 18.60 -21.33 -29.90
N GLY A 1126 19.80 -21.90 -30.13
CA GLY A 1126 20.00 -23.34 -30.31
C GLY A 1126 20.29 -24.11 -29.02
N GLY A 1127 20.89 -23.47 -28.02
CA GLY A 1127 21.21 -24.09 -26.73
C GLY A 1127 21.60 -23.06 -25.67
N PHE A 1128 21.56 -23.45 -24.40
CA PHE A 1128 21.86 -22.60 -23.24
C PHE A 1128 22.50 -23.40 -22.10
N PHE A 1129 23.45 -22.80 -21.39
CA PHE A 1129 24.10 -23.33 -20.19
C PHE A 1129 24.55 -22.18 -19.28
N PHE A 1130 24.57 -22.36 -17.96
CA PHE A 1130 24.91 -21.30 -16.99
C PHE A 1130 25.86 -21.82 -15.91
N ASN A 1131 26.82 -20.99 -15.48
CA ASN A 1131 27.64 -21.28 -14.30
C ASN A 1131 28.17 -20.01 -13.62
N GLU A 1132 27.52 -19.61 -12.52
CA GLU A 1132 27.79 -18.42 -11.70
C GLU A 1132 29.23 -18.26 -11.19
N THR A 1133 29.97 -19.34 -10.91
CA THR A 1133 31.29 -19.28 -10.25
C THR A 1133 32.44 -19.84 -11.07
N ALA A 1134 32.16 -20.64 -12.10
CA ALA A 1134 33.17 -21.39 -12.86
C ALA A 1134 32.98 -21.32 -14.39
N MET A 1135 32.18 -20.40 -14.92
CA MET A 1135 32.12 -20.18 -16.37
C MET A 1135 33.48 -19.74 -16.93
N THR A 1136 33.93 -20.41 -17.99
CA THR A 1136 35.05 -20.01 -18.85
C THR A 1136 34.63 -20.13 -20.31
N LEU A 1137 35.44 -19.59 -21.22
CA LEU A 1137 35.19 -19.73 -22.64
C LEU A 1137 35.25 -21.21 -23.10
N GLU A 1138 36.15 -22.03 -22.55
CA GLU A 1138 36.21 -23.48 -22.81
C GLU A 1138 34.94 -24.20 -22.35
N MET A 1139 34.42 -23.81 -21.17
CA MET A 1139 33.20 -24.39 -20.63
C MET A 1139 32.04 -24.12 -21.58
N CYS A 1140 31.91 -22.89 -22.10
CA CYS A 1140 30.88 -22.57 -23.09
C CYS A 1140 31.11 -23.28 -24.42
N ALA A 1141 32.33 -23.26 -24.97
CA ALA A 1141 32.68 -23.94 -26.22
C ALA A 1141 32.41 -25.45 -26.17
N SER A 1142 32.64 -26.10 -25.02
CA SER A 1142 32.40 -27.52 -24.83
C SER A 1142 30.91 -27.87 -24.70
N ASN A 1143 30.10 -26.98 -24.11
CA ASN A 1143 28.64 -27.18 -24.01
C ASN A 1143 27.93 -26.85 -25.33
N CYS A 1144 28.47 -25.93 -26.13
CA CYS A 1144 27.97 -25.59 -27.47
C CYS A 1144 28.59 -26.41 -28.61
N ALA A 1145 29.31 -27.49 -28.31
CA ALA A 1145 29.96 -28.33 -29.31
C ALA A 1145 28.96 -28.90 -30.33
N GLY A 1146 29.13 -28.51 -31.60
CA GLY A 1146 28.23 -28.90 -32.71
C GLY A 1146 27.34 -27.77 -33.23
N PHE A 1147 27.26 -26.64 -32.54
CA PHE A 1147 26.68 -25.40 -33.08
C PHE A 1147 27.72 -24.60 -33.86
N LYS A 1148 27.29 -23.84 -34.88
CA LYS A 1148 28.17 -22.96 -35.68
C LYS A 1148 28.65 -21.72 -34.91
N TYR A 1149 27.85 -21.23 -33.95
CA TYR A 1149 28.18 -20.10 -33.09
C TYR A 1149 27.90 -20.42 -31.63
N TRP A 1150 28.61 -19.75 -30.75
CA TRP A 1150 28.23 -19.56 -29.35
C TRP A 1150 28.68 -18.20 -28.85
N GLY A 1151 28.22 -17.80 -27.67
CA GLY A 1151 28.73 -16.63 -26.98
C GLY A 1151 28.39 -16.65 -25.50
N VAL A 1152 29.18 -15.95 -24.70
CA VAL A 1152 28.90 -15.77 -23.26
C VAL A 1152 28.39 -14.34 -23.01
N GLU A 1153 27.34 -14.23 -22.20
CA GLU A 1153 26.73 -13.02 -21.68
C GLU A 1153 26.82 -12.97 -20.15
N TYR A 1154 26.66 -11.79 -19.54
CA TYR A 1154 26.59 -11.59 -18.09
C TYR A 1154 27.74 -12.23 -17.26
N GLY A 1155 28.89 -12.52 -17.89
CA GLY A 1155 29.99 -13.27 -17.28
C GLY A 1155 29.76 -14.80 -17.21
N ALA A 1156 28.51 -15.23 -17.01
CA ALA A 1156 28.16 -16.59 -16.58
C ALA A 1156 27.11 -17.31 -17.46
N GLU A 1157 26.51 -16.66 -18.45
CA GLU A 1157 25.43 -17.21 -19.31
C GLU A 1157 25.96 -17.59 -20.70
N CYS A 1158 25.97 -18.87 -21.05
CA CYS A 1158 26.47 -19.39 -22.32
C CYS A 1158 25.30 -19.72 -23.28
N TYR A 1159 25.32 -19.13 -24.49
CA TYR A 1159 24.32 -19.34 -25.54
C TYR A 1159 24.93 -19.98 -26.79
N CYS A 1160 24.22 -20.94 -27.38
CA CYS A 1160 24.62 -21.66 -28.59
C CYS A 1160 23.64 -21.38 -29.75
N GLY A 1161 24.08 -21.39 -31.01
CA GLY A 1161 23.17 -21.29 -32.15
C GLY A 1161 23.86 -21.51 -33.50
N ASN A 1162 23.07 -21.74 -34.55
CA ASN A 1162 23.60 -21.94 -35.90
C ASN A 1162 23.59 -20.67 -36.77
N GLU A 1163 22.73 -19.70 -36.43
CA GLU A 1163 22.61 -18.40 -37.09
C GLU A 1163 22.18 -17.36 -36.04
N PHE A 1164 22.56 -16.09 -36.25
CA PHE A 1164 22.10 -15.00 -35.40
C PHE A 1164 20.66 -14.60 -35.75
N GLN A 1165 19.82 -14.38 -34.75
CA GLN A 1165 18.44 -13.95 -34.95
C GLN A 1165 18.35 -12.50 -35.43
N ALA A 1166 17.26 -12.19 -36.17
CA ALA A 1166 17.08 -10.91 -36.84
C ALA A 1166 17.12 -9.73 -35.86
N GLY A 1167 18.00 -8.77 -36.13
CA GLY A 1167 18.19 -7.57 -35.31
C GLY A 1167 19.35 -7.65 -34.31
N SER A 1168 20.03 -8.80 -34.16
CA SER A 1168 21.34 -8.85 -33.50
C SER A 1168 22.38 -8.14 -34.38
N VAL A 1169 23.17 -7.24 -33.80
CA VAL A 1169 24.19 -6.45 -34.52
C VAL A 1169 25.53 -6.42 -33.80
N THR A 1170 26.61 -6.30 -34.57
CA THR A 1170 27.98 -6.25 -34.03
C THR A 1170 28.31 -4.86 -33.49
N VAL A 1171 28.90 -4.83 -32.29
CA VAL A 1171 29.24 -3.62 -31.54
C VAL A 1171 30.73 -3.62 -31.14
N PRO A 1172 31.31 -2.49 -30.68
CA PRO A 1172 32.69 -2.45 -30.22
C PRO A 1172 32.96 -3.51 -29.15
N HIS A 1173 34.14 -4.13 -29.17
CA HIS A 1173 34.48 -5.17 -28.17
C HIS A 1173 34.38 -4.67 -26.72
N ALA A 1174 34.65 -3.38 -26.48
CA ALA A 1174 34.55 -2.76 -25.16
C ALA A 1174 33.13 -2.80 -24.53
N ASP A 1175 32.08 -3.01 -25.33
CA ASP A 1175 30.73 -3.26 -24.82
C ASP A 1175 30.63 -4.62 -24.09
N CYS A 1176 31.49 -5.59 -24.39
CA CYS A 1176 31.56 -6.91 -23.77
C CYS A 1176 32.62 -6.94 -22.65
N SER A 1177 32.43 -6.12 -21.63
CA SER A 1177 33.43 -5.80 -20.60
C SER A 1177 33.49 -6.75 -19.39
N PHE A 1178 32.54 -7.66 -19.21
CA PHE A 1178 32.48 -8.56 -18.05
C PHE A 1178 33.53 -9.67 -18.19
N LEU A 1179 34.12 -10.04 -17.06
CA LEU A 1179 35.14 -11.10 -16.99
C LEU A 1179 34.49 -12.45 -16.64
N CYS A 1180 35.05 -13.54 -17.17
CA CYS A 1180 34.56 -14.89 -16.89
C CYS A 1180 34.87 -15.28 -15.42
N PRO A 1181 33.89 -15.67 -14.57
CA PRO A 1181 34.12 -16.03 -13.17
C PRO A 1181 35.16 -17.15 -12.96
N GLY A 1182 35.18 -18.15 -13.84
CA GLY A 1182 36.17 -19.23 -13.81
C GLY A 1182 37.53 -18.86 -14.41
N ASN A 1183 37.65 -17.72 -15.11
CA ASN A 1183 38.91 -17.22 -15.66
C ASN A 1183 38.87 -15.69 -15.90
N ALA A 1184 39.27 -14.92 -14.89
CA ALA A 1184 39.24 -13.45 -14.93
C ALA A 1184 40.18 -12.79 -15.97
N LEU A 1185 40.92 -13.55 -16.78
CA LEU A 1185 41.72 -13.04 -17.90
C LEU A 1185 40.95 -12.99 -19.24
N GLU A 1186 39.69 -13.46 -19.24
CA GLU A 1186 38.86 -13.62 -20.44
C GLU A 1186 37.54 -12.84 -20.34
N TYR A 1187 37.07 -12.32 -21.48
CA TYR A 1187 35.82 -11.56 -21.57
C TYR A 1187 34.61 -12.46 -21.88
N CYS A 1188 33.63 -12.43 -20.99
CA CYS A 1188 32.38 -13.20 -21.05
C CYS A 1188 31.13 -12.31 -21.20
N GLY A 1189 31.19 -11.33 -22.13
CA GLY A 1189 30.05 -10.51 -22.52
C GLY A 1189 29.81 -9.29 -21.63
N ALA A 1190 28.57 -8.82 -21.57
CA ALA A 1190 27.99 -7.89 -20.60
C ALA A 1190 26.45 -7.96 -20.74
N GLY A 1191 25.68 -7.11 -20.07
CA GLY A 1191 24.21 -7.11 -20.22
C GLY A 1191 23.73 -6.69 -21.62
N ASN A 1192 22.94 -7.54 -22.27
CA ASN A 1192 22.52 -7.43 -23.69
C ASN A 1192 23.71 -7.44 -24.67
N ARG A 1193 24.80 -8.16 -24.33
CA ARG A 1193 26.09 -8.16 -25.04
C ARG A 1193 26.81 -9.50 -24.94
N LEU A 1194 26.82 -10.25 -26.04
CA LEU A 1194 27.45 -11.58 -26.10
C LEU A 1194 28.89 -11.47 -26.63
N SER A 1195 29.86 -12.02 -25.89
CA SER A 1195 31.21 -12.31 -26.40
C SER A 1195 31.13 -13.56 -27.29
N THR A 1196 30.94 -13.36 -28.60
CA THR A 1196 30.62 -14.45 -29.55
C THR A 1196 31.84 -15.04 -30.27
N TYR A 1197 31.74 -16.31 -30.61
CA TYR A 1197 32.73 -17.14 -31.28
C TYR A 1197 32.05 -17.95 -32.39
N VAL A 1198 32.77 -18.20 -33.49
CA VAL A 1198 32.29 -18.93 -34.68
C VAL A 1198 33.16 -20.15 -34.95
N LEU A 1199 32.55 -21.25 -35.35
CA LEU A 1199 33.23 -22.49 -35.73
C LEU A 1199 34.09 -22.26 -36.96
N THR A 1200 35.39 -22.47 -36.83
CA THR A 1200 36.35 -22.46 -37.94
C THR A 1200 36.48 -23.85 -38.54
N VAL A 1201 36.54 -23.92 -39.89
CA VAL A 1201 36.55 -25.15 -40.71
C VAL A 1201 37.93 -25.39 -41.29
#